data_AF-A0A858RQA6-F1
#
_entry.id   AF-A0A858RQA6-F1
#
_cell.length_a   1.000
_cell.length_b   1.000
_cell.length_c   1.000
_cell.angle_alpha   90.00
_cell.angle_beta   90.00
_cell.angle_gamma   90.00
#
_symmetry.space_group_name_H-M   'P 1'
#
loop_
_entity.id
_entity.type
_entity.pdbx_description
1 polymer ?
#
loop_
_entity_poly.entity_id
_entity_poly.type
_entity_poly.pdbx_seq_one_letter_code
_entity_poly.pdbx_strand_id
1 'polypeptide(L)'
;MLPSPHARLLSNGRYFTFITAAGTGQSRRYGHVVNRWHGDPVEDSQGQFIYLRDLDNGALWSAAMQPVKCKSTAYQSSDLPGVFRIVSETRGIRAQLDVAVSPGDDLEVRRLQLTNLTKRPRRIEVTSFLEAVLTWQGADIGHPAFSKLFVQTSYEPASSTLIAERRSRGADETWPCLFHSLAGAGATSCESDRLRFLGRGRSVVHPQALEVDELSGSVGNVLDPCLSLRTVVELDTEGESVIGFVTGIAENKAEALKLAGKFRGITAVDQELLDAVDAEENVRVELGIDDKTASKFQSLAAAMNYGHRGLIPSPRVLEGTALPPIPRDRPTMILCDGWAAAPTQEALKARGYWGTKGFYTNFVVLDDSGAGVPDGLDDRVFTFKPKELGEEGVAMLFAIASLVVRGSLPDVSTNHVPCVPKEIQVAGESGSGSEALEDLRFFNGYGGFSHDGSEYVIRLPKGGKRPPMPWINVVANEVAGFLVSENGAGCTWTRNSQANRLTPWSNEPASDPHGEAFYLRDLETGEVWSPLPGPVPSGGDHEIRHGHGATRFISTCQGISQETTMFVPRHDPVKIVVVRLTNRSGVAKRLSITAYQRLVMGTLPAQPSLIVTRPGADGSLRAVNLAAGDFRGGIAFSTLTVSGVATESNDFTCDRFEFLGRHGSPANPAALCRGGELGGACGAGLDPCFVQQSAFTLQAGSSAECIILLGEEMSDRAVDELVGRYRDPETVRAALAEMRDFWRSLAAGVKVSTPSPILDLMVNGWLPYQTLCCRMWARTAFYQSSGAFGYRDQLQDSASLLALDPSFARRQLLLHARHQFVEGDVLHWWHAEPIGRGLRTRFSDDLLWLPLLTCDYLGATGDSSLLDEVLPYLKAPLLAEGHDENYLEPELSGEDGSFYDHCCRTIDRSLVTGAHGLPLMGTGDWNDGMSRVGREGRGESVWVGFFLYRILGEFIPVCRSRGDVERATRYEDHRVKLLAALNDGGWDGEWYRRAYYDNGAPLGSRESDECKIDTLAQSWAIISKAAPPDRADLAMEAMERELVSEREGIIRLLTPPFVNTPNDPGYIKGYVAGVRENGGQYTHAACWAVQSIAEHGENNRALRLWEMLTPISHSRTPEAADVYKVEPYAVAADVYGAQPHIGRGGWTWYTGSSGWMYRVALESILGLTIDGGSTIVLKPCIPDDWEGFTIEGRLPNGAASYRVIVEAPGGFAKTIDSVTLDGVPLGVDGDAARATLPSSGGTHEIRIRMS
;
A
#
# COMPACT_ATOMS: atom_id res chain seq x y z
N MET A 1 -6.27 -0.30 37.84
CA MET A 1 -6.38 -0.63 36.40
C MET A 1 -7.71 -0.11 35.89
N LEU A 2 -7.78 0.34 34.64
CA LEU A 2 -9.04 0.80 34.05
C LEU A 2 -9.95 -0.41 33.76
N PRO A 3 -11.27 -0.30 33.98
CA PRO A 3 -12.21 -1.35 33.64
C PRO A 3 -12.19 -1.70 32.14
N SER A 4 -12.49 -2.96 31.83
CA SER A 4 -12.63 -3.46 30.46
C SER A 4 -13.85 -2.83 29.78
N PRO A 5 -13.85 -2.56 28.47
CA PRO A 5 -15.07 -2.12 27.80
C PRO A 5 -16.16 -3.18 27.93
N HIS A 6 -17.39 -2.75 28.24
CA HIS A 6 -18.55 -3.63 28.19
C HIS A 6 -18.81 -4.01 26.73
N ALA A 7 -18.77 -5.30 26.41
CA ALA A 7 -18.97 -5.81 25.05
C ALA A 7 -19.66 -7.18 25.07
N ARG A 8 -20.29 -7.55 23.96
CA ARG A 8 -21.02 -8.81 23.80
C ARG A 8 -20.71 -9.50 22.48
N LEU A 9 -20.64 -10.82 22.56
CA LEU A 9 -20.60 -11.75 21.44
C LEU A 9 -22.01 -12.31 21.22
N LEU A 10 -22.59 -12.04 20.06
CA LEU A 10 -23.90 -12.48 19.61
C LEU A 10 -23.72 -13.43 18.42
N SER A 11 -24.55 -14.47 18.31
CA SER A 11 -24.32 -15.53 17.33
C SER A 11 -25.50 -16.49 17.20
N ASN A 12 -25.69 -17.03 15.99
CA ASN A 12 -26.52 -18.20 15.70
C ASN A 12 -25.70 -19.46 15.32
N GLY A 13 -24.38 -19.41 15.53
CA GLY A 13 -23.41 -20.46 15.19
C GLY A 13 -22.84 -20.36 13.76
N ARG A 14 -23.43 -19.54 12.90
CA ARG A 14 -22.98 -19.30 11.51
C ARG A 14 -22.62 -17.84 11.28
N TYR A 15 -23.45 -16.92 11.79
CA TYR A 15 -23.24 -15.49 11.80
C TYR A 15 -22.85 -15.04 13.21
N PHE A 16 -21.85 -14.18 13.32
CA PHE A 16 -21.26 -13.72 14.57
C PHE A 16 -21.15 -12.22 14.59
N THR A 17 -21.49 -11.61 15.72
CA THR A 17 -21.38 -10.17 15.95
C THR A 17 -20.68 -9.93 17.28
N PHE A 18 -19.57 -9.19 17.24
CA PHE A 18 -18.95 -8.58 18.40
C PHE A 18 -19.35 -7.11 18.43
N ILE A 19 -19.91 -6.63 19.54
CA ILE A 19 -20.31 -5.23 19.70
C ILE A 19 -19.93 -4.71 21.09
N THR A 20 -19.41 -3.49 21.15
CA THR A 20 -19.09 -2.81 22.41
C THR A 20 -20.12 -1.77 22.81
N ALA A 21 -20.10 -1.37 24.08
CA ALA A 21 -20.87 -0.26 24.61
C ALA A 21 -20.54 1.07 23.92
N ALA A 22 -19.41 1.18 23.22
CA ALA A 22 -19.09 2.35 22.40
C ALA A 22 -19.79 2.33 21.02
N GLY A 23 -20.37 1.19 20.60
CA GLY A 23 -20.97 1.00 19.29
C GLY A 23 -20.00 0.47 18.22
N THR A 24 -18.80 0.06 18.61
CA THR A 24 -17.76 -0.50 17.72
C THR A 24 -17.84 -2.01 17.67
N GLY A 25 -17.14 -2.62 16.71
CA GLY A 25 -17.00 -4.07 16.63
C GLY A 25 -17.11 -4.62 15.21
N GLN A 26 -17.39 -5.90 15.09
CA GLN A 26 -17.34 -6.64 13.83
C GLN A 26 -18.46 -7.66 13.71
N SER A 27 -18.94 -7.84 12.50
CA SER A 27 -19.79 -8.98 12.13
C SER A 27 -19.11 -9.87 11.09
N ARG A 28 -19.38 -11.17 11.12
CA ARG A 28 -18.85 -12.15 10.16
C ARG A 28 -19.78 -13.35 9.99
N ARG A 29 -19.77 -13.99 8.82
CA ARG A 29 -20.46 -15.25 8.54
C ARG A 29 -19.45 -16.34 8.21
N TYR A 30 -19.36 -17.35 9.06
CA TYR A 30 -18.31 -18.37 9.09
C TYR A 30 -16.92 -17.71 9.21
N GLY A 31 -16.30 -17.30 8.11
CA GLY A 31 -15.15 -16.38 8.13
C GLY A 31 -15.17 -15.27 7.08
N HIS A 32 -16.28 -15.09 6.35
CA HIS A 32 -16.50 -13.90 5.54
C HIS A 32 -16.79 -12.72 6.46
N VAL A 33 -15.91 -11.73 6.45
CA VAL A 33 -16.04 -10.50 7.22
C VAL A 33 -17.08 -9.59 6.59
N VAL A 34 -18.01 -9.07 7.40
CA VAL A 34 -19.05 -8.13 6.97
C VAL A 34 -18.48 -6.71 6.94
N ASN A 35 -17.97 -6.24 8.08
CA ASN A 35 -17.42 -4.90 8.24
C ASN A 35 -15.98 -4.92 8.75
N ARG A 36 -15.20 -3.90 8.37
CA ARG A 36 -13.82 -3.75 8.85
C ARG A 36 -13.78 -3.49 10.34
N TRP A 37 -12.87 -4.19 11.02
CA TRP A 37 -12.51 -3.99 12.43
C TRP A 37 -11.21 -4.72 12.75
N HIS A 38 -10.23 -4.01 13.33
CA HIS A 38 -8.94 -4.59 13.71
C HIS A 38 -8.77 -4.84 15.21
N GLY A 39 -9.75 -4.46 16.04
CA GLY A 39 -9.67 -4.63 17.50
C GLY A 39 -8.58 -3.80 18.16
N ASP A 40 -8.34 -2.56 17.69
CA ASP A 40 -7.41 -1.64 18.36
C ASP A 40 -7.95 -1.21 19.75
N PRO A 41 -7.31 -1.58 20.87
CA PRO A 41 -7.87 -1.38 22.20
C PRO A 41 -7.72 0.06 22.71
N VAL A 42 -6.95 0.90 22.02
CA VAL A 42 -6.72 2.29 22.37
C VAL A 42 -7.72 3.17 21.64
N GLU A 43 -7.75 3.11 20.31
CA GLU A 43 -8.57 4.02 19.49
C GLU A 43 -10.02 3.51 19.34
N ASP A 44 -10.17 2.19 19.14
CA ASP A 44 -11.46 1.50 18.99
C ASP A 44 -12.45 2.28 18.11
N SER A 45 -12.07 2.52 16.85
CA SER A 45 -12.69 3.51 15.95
C SER A 45 -13.44 2.92 14.75
N GLN A 46 -13.54 1.60 14.66
CA GLN A 46 -14.14 0.88 13.53
C GLN A 46 -15.40 0.13 13.96
N GLY A 47 -16.38 0.02 13.07
CA GLY A 47 -17.64 -0.66 13.35
C GLY A 47 -18.72 -0.38 12.31
N GLN A 48 -19.95 -0.70 12.69
CA GLN A 48 -21.15 -0.28 11.97
C GLN A 48 -21.82 0.83 12.77
N PHE A 49 -21.92 2.01 12.17
CA PHE A 49 -22.31 3.23 12.85
C PHE A 49 -23.67 3.73 12.40
N ILE A 50 -24.36 4.41 13.32
CA ILE A 50 -25.62 5.10 13.07
C ILE A 50 -25.46 6.54 13.54
N TYR A 51 -25.50 7.46 12.59
CA TYR A 51 -25.44 8.90 12.82
C TYR A 51 -26.85 9.49 12.95
N LEU A 52 -26.95 10.50 13.80
CA LEU A 52 -28.16 11.28 14.05
C LEU A 52 -27.84 12.75 13.81
N ARG A 53 -28.58 13.39 12.90
CA ARG A 53 -28.45 14.82 12.61
C ARG A 53 -29.80 15.52 12.77
N ASP A 54 -29.83 16.57 13.60
CA ASP A 54 -31.00 17.42 13.73
C ASP A 54 -31.06 18.41 12.56
N LEU A 55 -32.07 18.27 11.70
CA LEU A 55 -32.18 19.09 10.50
C LEU A 55 -32.51 20.56 10.80
N ASP A 56 -33.00 20.88 12.01
CA ASP A 56 -33.31 22.26 12.36
C ASP A 56 -32.06 23.11 12.63
N ASN A 57 -30.97 22.50 13.10
CA ASN A 57 -29.76 23.22 13.54
C ASN A 57 -28.43 22.59 13.07
N GLY A 58 -28.49 21.48 12.33
CA GLY A 58 -27.32 20.78 11.80
C GLY A 58 -26.50 20.01 12.84
N ALA A 59 -26.96 19.92 14.10
CA ALA A 59 -26.20 19.22 15.13
C ALA A 59 -26.09 17.72 14.83
N LEU A 60 -24.86 17.22 14.85
CA LEU A 60 -24.52 15.82 14.56
C LEU A 60 -24.09 15.09 15.85
N TRP A 61 -24.58 13.87 16.03
CA TRP A 61 -24.10 12.91 17.03
C TRP A 61 -24.32 11.47 16.54
N SER A 62 -23.97 10.48 17.36
CA SER A 62 -24.14 9.06 17.03
C SER A 62 -25.16 8.42 17.98
N ALA A 63 -25.83 7.36 17.53
CA ALA A 63 -26.79 6.62 18.38
C ALA A 63 -26.09 5.97 19.60
N ALA A 64 -24.86 5.47 19.38
CA ALA A 64 -23.91 5.08 20.41
C ALA A 64 -22.84 6.17 20.61
N MET A 65 -21.82 5.93 21.43
CA MET A 65 -20.73 6.91 21.67
C MET A 65 -19.87 7.17 20.42
N GLN A 66 -19.42 6.11 19.73
CA GLN A 66 -18.68 6.22 18.48
C GLN A 66 -19.65 6.36 17.29
N PRO A 67 -19.22 6.99 16.18
CA PRO A 67 -17.89 7.56 15.96
C PRO A 67 -17.76 9.05 16.30
N VAL A 68 -18.86 9.79 16.52
CA VAL A 68 -18.82 11.25 16.70
C VAL A 68 -18.30 11.65 18.10
N LYS A 69 -18.36 10.77 19.10
CA LYS A 69 -17.86 10.99 20.47
C LYS A 69 -18.53 12.18 21.19
N CYS A 70 -19.81 12.43 20.90
CA CYS A 70 -20.58 13.48 21.58
C CYS A 70 -20.90 13.09 23.02
N LYS A 71 -20.76 14.03 23.95
CA LYS A 71 -21.16 13.83 25.35
C LYS A 71 -22.68 13.72 25.48
N SER A 72 -23.15 12.61 26.04
CA SER A 72 -24.57 12.38 26.38
C SER A 72 -24.92 12.88 27.79
N THR A 73 -26.18 13.25 28.01
CA THR A 73 -26.72 13.60 29.34
C THR A 73 -27.02 12.36 30.18
N ALA A 74 -27.38 11.26 29.52
CA ALA A 74 -27.49 9.93 30.11
C ALA A 74 -26.97 8.89 29.11
N TYR A 75 -26.31 7.85 29.60
CA TYR A 75 -25.81 6.75 28.77
C TYR A 75 -25.79 5.46 29.58
N GLN A 76 -26.27 4.36 28.99
CA GLN A 76 -26.21 3.04 29.59
C GLN A 76 -26.07 1.98 28.50
N SER A 77 -25.27 0.96 28.79
CA SER A 77 -25.29 -0.30 28.04
C SER A 77 -25.67 -1.44 28.96
N SER A 78 -26.52 -2.33 28.47
CA SER A 78 -27.08 -3.45 29.22
C SER A 78 -27.12 -4.71 28.38
N ASP A 79 -26.97 -5.83 29.05
CA ASP A 79 -27.09 -7.16 28.51
C ASP A 79 -28.46 -7.75 28.78
N LEU A 80 -29.09 -8.22 27.71
CA LEU A 80 -30.24 -9.11 27.74
C LEU A 80 -29.79 -10.44 27.13
N PRO A 81 -30.47 -11.57 27.41
CA PRO A 81 -30.17 -12.82 26.70
C PRO A 81 -30.29 -12.57 25.19
N GLY A 82 -29.23 -12.86 24.43
CA GLY A 82 -29.21 -12.75 22.96
C GLY A 82 -29.25 -11.33 22.38
N VAL A 83 -29.45 -10.29 23.21
CA VAL A 83 -29.61 -8.90 22.76
C VAL A 83 -28.67 -7.97 23.52
N PHE A 84 -27.97 -7.12 22.79
CA PHE A 84 -27.17 -6.04 23.37
C PHE A 84 -27.88 -4.69 23.19
N ARG A 85 -28.09 -3.98 24.29
CA ARG A 85 -28.81 -2.71 24.31
C ARG A 85 -27.89 -1.56 24.70
N ILE A 86 -27.96 -0.48 23.92
CA ILE A 86 -27.35 0.81 24.22
C ILE A 86 -28.48 1.86 24.28
N VAL A 87 -28.51 2.64 25.37
CA VAL A 87 -29.42 3.78 25.51
C VAL A 87 -28.59 5.03 25.72
N SER A 88 -28.82 6.05 24.90
CA SER A 88 -28.18 7.37 25.04
C SER A 88 -29.22 8.48 25.00
N GLU A 89 -29.01 9.53 25.79
CA GLU A 89 -29.78 10.77 25.72
C GLU A 89 -28.85 11.91 25.32
N THR A 90 -29.09 12.47 24.14
CA THR A 90 -28.24 13.53 23.57
C THR A 90 -29.14 14.58 22.93
N ARG A 91 -28.94 15.85 23.26
CA ARG A 91 -29.68 17.00 22.68
C ARG A 91 -31.21 16.85 22.75
N GLY A 92 -31.71 16.27 23.85
CA GLY A 92 -33.14 16.07 24.10
C GLY A 92 -33.77 14.94 23.27
N ILE A 93 -32.98 14.08 22.64
CA ILE A 93 -33.44 12.86 21.97
C ILE A 93 -32.88 11.66 22.73
N ARG A 94 -33.74 10.71 23.08
CA ARG A 94 -33.33 9.38 23.56
C ARG A 94 -33.20 8.45 22.36
N ALA A 95 -32.05 7.82 22.20
CA ALA A 95 -31.81 6.76 21.25
C ALA A 95 -31.62 5.43 22.00
N GLN A 96 -32.48 4.46 21.73
CA GLN A 96 -32.31 3.08 22.18
C GLN A 96 -31.94 2.22 20.96
N LEU A 97 -30.75 1.62 21.02
CA LEU A 97 -30.22 0.73 20.00
C LEU A 97 -30.16 -0.70 20.55
N ASP A 98 -30.97 -1.58 19.99
CA ASP A 98 -31.01 -3.01 20.31
C ASP A 98 -30.40 -3.82 19.16
N VAL A 99 -29.41 -4.65 19.48
CA VAL A 99 -28.67 -5.45 18.50
C VAL A 99 -28.79 -6.93 18.82
N ALA A 100 -29.16 -7.73 17.80
CA ALA A 100 -29.26 -9.18 17.89
C ALA A 100 -28.82 -9.86 16.59
N VAL A 101 -28.44 -11.13 16.69
CA VAL A 101 -28.21 -12.01 15.53
C VAL A 101 -29.42 -12.92 15.38
N SER A 102 -29.91 -13.06 14.15
CA SER A 102 -31.09 -13.90 13.87
C SER A 102 -30.78 -15.38 14.14
N PRO A 103 -31.58 -16.12 14.93
CA PRO A 103 -31.37 -17.56 15.10
C PRO A 103 -31.60 -18.35 13.81
N GLY A 104 -32.51 -17.88 12.96
CA GLY A 104 -32.92 -18.57 11.73
C GLY A 104 -32.10 -18.22 10.49
N ASP A 105 -31.69 -16.96 10.36
CA ASP A 105 -31.07 -16.41 9.16
C ASP A 105 -29.65 -15.86 9.44
N ASP A 106 -28.79 -15.83 8.42
CA ASP A 106 -27.39 -15.41 8.58
C ASP A 106 -27.24 -13.87 8.48
N LEU A 107 -27.87 -13.18 9.44
CA LEU A 107 -27.95 -11.73 9.52
C LEU A 107 -28.01 -11.22 10.97
N GLU A 108 -27.72 -9.94 11.13
CA GLU A 108 -27.99 -9.17 12.34
C GLU A 108 -29.06 -8.11 12.11
N VAL A 109 -29.77 -7.77 13.19
CA VAL A 109 -30.69 -6.66 13.25
C VAL A 109 -30.20 -5.62 14.25
N ARG A 110 -30.34 -4.35 13.87
CA ARG A 110 -30.04 -3.17 14.70
C ARG A 110 -31.29 -2.30 14.75
N ARG A 111 -32.11 -2.49 15.78
CA ARG A 111 -33.35 -1.75 16.01
C ARG A 111 -33.04 -0.45 16.72
N LEU A 112 -33.40 0.68 16.11
CA LEU A 112 -33.25 2.02 16.68
C LEU A 112 -34.62 2.61 17.00
N GLN A 113 -34.85 2.90 18.28
CA GLN A 113 -35.99 3.68 18.76
C GLN A 113 -35.52 5.08 19.15
N LEU A 114 -36.15 6.10 18.56
CA LEU A 114 -35.92 7.51 18.87
C LEU A 114 -37.14 8.08 19.59
N THR A 115 -36.92 8.67 20.76
CA THR A 115 -37.96 9.36 21.54
C THR A 115 -37.58 10.83 21.70
N ASN A 116 -38.49 11.74 21.35
CA ASN A 116 -38.29 13.17 21.55
C ASN A 116 -38.64 13.58 22.98
N LEU A 117 -37.63 13.92 23.79
CA LEU A 117 -37.80 14.35 25.18
C LEU A 117 -38.10 15.85 25.31
N THR A 118 -38.29 16.55 24.19
CA THR A 118 -38.52 18.00 24.18
C THR A 118 -39.96 18.35 23.85
N LYS A 119 -40.35 19.58 24.17
CA LYS A 119 -41.70 20.13 23.90
C LYS A 119 -41.84 20.76 22.50
N ARG A 120 -40.89 20.50 21.60
CA ARG A 120 -40.97 20.94 20.20
C ARG A 120 -40.84 19.74 19.27
N PRO A 121 -41.55 19.71 18.13
CA PRO A 121 -41.33 18.67 17.14
C PRO A 121 -39.88 18.72 16.62
N ARG A 122 -39.37 17.59 16.15
CA ARG A 122 -37.99 17.44 15.67
C ARG A 122 -37.95 16.63 14.39
N ARG A 123 -37.09 17.01 13.46
CA ARG A 123 -36.77 16.24 12.24
C ARG A 123 -35.36 15.71 12.37
N ILE A 124 -35.25 14.41 12.60
CA ILE A 124 -33.98 13.74 12.82
C ILE A 124 -33.63 12.92 11.59
N GLU A 125 -32.54 13.28 10.92
CA GLU A 125 -31.93 12.45 9.89
C GLU A 125 -31.16 11.31 10.58
N VAL A 126 -31.37 10.09 10.09
CA VAL A 126 -30.66 8.89 10.52
C VAL A 126 -29.89 8.32 9.34
N THR A 127 -28.57 8.20 9.48
CA THR A 127 -27.69 7.66 8.44
C THR A 127 -26.88 6.49 8.98
N SER A 128 -26.93 5.32 8.34
CA SER A 128 -26.05 4.19 8.67
C SER A 128 -24.71 4.27 7.95
N PHE A 129 -23.70 3.56 8.44
CA PHE A 129 -22.43 3.40 7.75
C PHE A 129 -21.73 2.12 8.16
N LEU A 130 -21.25 1.36 7.18
CA LEU A 130 -20.26 0.29 7.38
C LEU A 130 -19.29 0.21 6.21
N GLU A 131 -18.03 -0.13 6.48
CA GLU A 131 -17.04 -0.44 5.44
C GLU A 131 -17.21 -1.90 4.99
N ALA A 132 -17.57 -2.13 3.72
CA ALA A 132 -17.86 -3.48 3.22
C ALA A 132 -16.57 -4.26 2.93
N VAL A 133 -16.43 -5.46 3.50
CA VAL A 133 -15.22 -6.30 3.32
C VAL A 133 -15.48 -7.48 2.40
N LEU A 134 -16.47 -8.33 2.72
CA LEU A 134 -16.89 -9.50 1.95
C LEU A 134 -15.71 -10.40 1.51
N THR A 135 -14.80 -10.68 2.44
CA THR A 135 -13.67 -11.60 2.25
C THR A 135 -13.15 -12.09 3.61
N TRP A 136 -12.07 -12.87 3.62
CA TRP A 136 -11.40 -13.32 4.84
C TRP A 136 -10.59 -12.19 5.48
N GLN A 137 -10.56 -12.14 6.80
CA GLN A 137 -9.90 -11.06 7.56
C GLN A 137 -8.41 -10.88 7.19
N GLY A 138 -7.66 -11.99 7.06
CA GLY A 138 -6.24 -11.92 6.69
C GLY A 138 -6.00 -11.28 5.32
N ALA A 139 -6.88 -11.54 4.35
CA ALA A 139 -6.81 -10.96 3.01
C ALA A 139 -7.13 -9.46 3.01
N ASP A 140 -8.15 -9.02 3.77
CA ASP A 140 -8.45 -7.58 3.93
C ASP A 140 -7.31 -6.85 4.63
N ILE A 141 -6.83 -7.35 5.78
CA ILE A 141 -5.77 -6.67 6.55
C ILE A 141 -4.44 -6.62 5.79
N GLY A 142 -4.10 -7.68 5.05
CA GLY A 142 -2.84 -7.75 4.31
C GLY A 142 -2.74 -6.72 3.19
N HIS A 143 -3.83 -6.47 2.44
CA HIS A 143 -3.84 -5.51 1.35
C HIS A 143 -5.25 -4.93 1.05
N PRO A 144 -5.77 -4.00 1.89
CA PRO A 144 -7.14 -3.49 1.77
C PRO A 144 -7.45 -2.89 0.39
N ALA A 145 -6.57 -2.06 -0.15
CA ALA A 145 -6.76 -1.41 -1.46
C ALA A 145 -6.93 -2.40 -2.61
N PHE A 146 -6.21 -3.53 -2.60
CA PHE A 146 -6.32 -4.58 -3.62
C PHE A 146 -7.60 -5.39 -3.44
N SER A 147 -7.92 -5.77 -2.19
CA SER A 147 -9.12 -6.57 -1.89
C SER A 147 -10.41 -5.87 -2.33
N LYS A 148 -10.47 -4.54 -2.24
CA LYS A 148 -11.64 -3.72 -2.61
C LYS A 148 -11.90 -3.68 -4.13
N LEU A 149 -10.89 -3.87 -4.98
CA LEU A 149 -11.02 -3.81 -6.45
C LEU A 149 -11.95 -4.88 -7.03
N PHE A 150 -12.25 -5.92 -6.26
CA PHE A 150 -13.11 -7.03 -6.67
C PHE A 150 -14.56 -6.87 -6.22
N VAL A 151 -14.91 -5.79 -5.50
CA VAL A 151 -16.26 -5.58 -4.97
C VAL A 151 -17.04 -4.63 -5.87
N GLN A 152 -18.26 -5.00 -6.24
CA GLN A 152 -19.22 -4.16 -6.92
C GLN A 152 -20.46 -3.98 -6.04
N THR A 153 -21.15 -2.86 -6.19
CA THR A 153 -22.35 -2.57 -5.40
C THR A 153 -23.57 -2.30 -6.26
N SER A 154 -24.75 -2.55 -5.74
CA SER A 154 -26.03 -2.18 -6.35
C SER A 154 -27.04 -1.75 -5.28
N TYR A 155 -28.04 -0.98 -5.69
CA TYR A 155 -29.12 -0.51 -4.82
C TYR A 155 -30.47 -0.96 -5.37
N GLU A 156 -31.31 -1.54 -4.50
CA GLU A 156 -32.70 -1.89 -4.79
C GLU A 156 -33.64 -0.95 -4.00
N PRO A 157 -34.27 0.02 -4.68
CA PRO A 157 -35.16 0.98 -4.03
C PRO A 157 -36.37 0.34 -3.35
N ALA A 158 -36.97 -0.71 -3.94
CA ALA A 158 -38.23 -1.28 -3.45
C ALA A 158 -38.12 -1.89 -2.05
N SER A 159 -36.94 -2.42 -1.73
CA SER A 159 -36.58 -2.96 -0.41
C SER A 159 -35.60 -2.07 0.36
N SER A 160 -35.27 -0.87 -0.13
CA SER A 160 -34.27 0.04 0.47
C SER A 160 -32.98 -0.69 0.85
N THR A 161 -32.42 -1.44 -0.11
CA THR A 161 -31.32 -2.39 0.14
C THR A 161 -30.11 -2.08 -0.73
N LEU A 162 -28.95 -1.91 -0.08
CA LEU A 162 -27.66 -1.95 -0.75
C LEU A 162 -27.11 -3.37 -0.74
N ILE A 163 -26.51 -3.80 -1.85
CA ILE A 163 -25.90 -5.12 -2.03
C ILE A 163 -24.47 -4.93 -2.50
N ALA A 164 -23.54 -5.64 -1.88
CA ALA A 164 -22.15 -5.77 -2.32
C ALA A 164 -21.90 -7.21 -2.78
N GLU A 165 -21.30 -7.35 -3.97
CA GLU A 165 -21.00 -8.62 -4.63
C GLU A 165 -19.51 -8.65 -4.96
N ARG A 166 -18.86 -9.82 -4.80
CA ARG A 166 -17.44 -9.99 -5.15
C ARG A 166 -17.32 -10.69 -6.50
N ARG A 167 -16.56 -10.10 -7.42
CA ARG A 167 -16.25 -10.68 -8.73
C ARG A 167 -15.37 -11.91 -8.56
N SER A 168 -15.74 -12.98 -9.26
CA SER A 168 -14.98 -14.22 -9.27
C SER A 168 -13.71 -14.09 -10.12
N ARG A 169 -12.63 -14.72 -9.66
CA ARG A 169 -11.31 -14.76 -10.31
C ARG A 169 -11.11 -16.00 -11.18
N GLY A 170 -12.02 -16.97 -11.12
CA GLY A 170 -11.98 -18.20 -11.89
C GLY A 170 -13.37 -18.83 -12.01
N ALA A 171 -13.61 -19.66 -13.02
CA ALA A 171 -14.95 -20.21 -13.28
C ALA A 171 -15.51 -21.07 -12.11
N ASP A 172 -14.64 -21.58 -11.25
CA ASP A 172 -14.93 -22.45 -10.11
C ASP A 172 -15.15 -21.68 -8.79
N GLU A 173 -14.87 -20.38 -8.75
CA GLU A 173 -14.98 -19.57 -7.53
C GLU A 173 -16.39 -18.93 -7.44
N THR A 174 -17.10 -19.20 -6.34
CA THR A 174 -18.40 -18.61 -6.00
C THR A 174 -18.28 -17.78 -4.73
N TRP A 175 -18.93 -16.61 -4.71
CA TRP A 175 -18.93 -15.71 -3.56
C TRP A 175 -20.35 -15.40 -3.11
N PRO A 176 -20.60 -15.34 -1.79
CA PRO A 176 -21.88 -14.87 -1.27
C PRO A 176 -22.02 -13.35 -1.45
N CYS A 177 -23.22 -12.82 -1.21
CA CYS A 177 -23.53 -11.40 -1.28
C CYS A 177 -23.70 -10.81 0.12
N LEU A 178 -23.12 -9.64 0.37
CA LEU A 178 -23.41 -8.83 1.56
C LEU A 178 -24.56 -7.87 1.24
N PHE A 179 -25.57 -7.78 2.12
CA PHE A 179 -26.65 -6.81 2.00
C PHE A 179 -26.82 -5.97 3.27
N HIS A 180 -27.29 -4.75 3.08
CA HIS A 180 -27.65 -3.82 4.15
C HIS A 180 -28.98 -3.14 3.78
N SER A 181 -29.98 -3.27 4.64
CA SER A 181 -31.36 -2.86 4.36
C SER A 181 -31.94 -2.02 5.50
N LEU A 182 -32.88 -1.14 5.15
CA LEU A 182 -33.67 -0.35 6.11
C LEU A 182 -35.08 -0.94 6.29
N ALA A 183 -35.51 -1.07 7.55
CA ALA A 183 -36.79 -1.59 7.98
C ALA A 183 -37.60 -0.53 8.73
N GLY A 184 -38.93 -0.55 8.59
CA GLY A 184 -39.84 0.40 9.24
C GLY A 184 -39.88 1.81 8.62
N ALA A 185 -38.94 2.13 7.72
CA ALA A 185 -38.90 3.36 6.93
C ALA A 185 -38.31 3.07 5.53
N GLY A 186 -38.53 3.99 4.58
CA GLY A 186 -37.85 3.98 3.28
C GLY A 186 -36.56 4.79 3.33
N ALA A 187 -35.53 4.33 2.62
CA ALA A 187 -34.31 5.11 2.45
C ALA A 187 -34.59 6.30 1.49
N THR A 188 -34.19 7.49 1.92
CA THR A 188 -34.28 8.74 1.15
C THR A 188 -33.11 8.89 0.17
N SER A 189 -31.93 8.41 0.55
CA SER A 189 -30.74 8.37 -0.31
C SER A 189 -29.77 7.29 0.21
N CYS A 190 -28.77 6.93 -0.60
CA CYS A 190 -27.76 5.93 -0.25
C CYS A 190 -26.37 6.32 -0.76
N GLU A 191 -25.34 5.73 -0.15
CA GLU A 191 -23.95 5.88 -0.58
C GLU A 191 -23.24 4.53 -0.50
N SER A 192 -22.47 4.20 -1.54
CA SER A 192 -21.59 3.04 -1.54
C SER A 192 -20.13 3.33 -1.89
N ASP A 193 -19.77 4.59 -2.17
CA ASP A 193 -18.38 5.04 -2.29
C ASP A 193 -17.93 5.69 -0.97
N ARG A 194 -17.03 5.02 -0.27
CA ARG A 194 -16.52 5.45 1.04
C ARG A 194 -15.68 6.72 0.95
N LEU A 195 -14.95 6.94 -0.14
CA LEU A 195 -14.18 8.16 -0.33
C LEU A 195 -15.12 9.37 -0.49
N ARG A 196 -16.27 9.19 -1.15
CA ARG A 196 -17.35 10.20 -1.19
C ARG A 196 -18.04 10.36 0.16
N PHE A 197 -18.28 9.26 0.88
CA PHE A 197 -18.91 9.31 2.20
C PHE A 197 -18.06 10.10 3.22
N LEU A 198 -16.79 9.74 3.35
CA LEU A 198 -15.88 10.35 4.31
C LEU A 198 -15.41 11.73 3.84
N GLY A 199 -15.00 11.85 2.58
CA GLY A 199 -14.27 13.01 2.06
C GLY A 199 -12.77 12.96 2.40
N ARG A 200 -11.94 13.55 1.53
CA ARG A 200 -10.48 13.62 1.72
C ARG A 200 -10.11 14.40 2.98
N GLY A 201 -9.19 13.85 3.78
CA GLY A 201 -8.69 14.45 5.02
C GLY A 201 -9.68 14.36 6.19
N ARG A 202 -10.72 13.54 6.05
CA ARG A 202 -11.78 13.36 7.05
C ARG A 202 -11.85 11.91 7.51
N SER A 203 -12.65 11.65 8.53
CA SER A 203 -12.81 10.32 9.12
C SER A 203 -14.26 10.07 9.47
N VAL A 204 -14.55 8.87 9.97
CA VAL A 204 -15.88 8.51 10.49
C VAL A 204 -16.36 9.42 11.63
N VAL A 205 -15.48 10.20 12.27
CA VAL A 205 -15.88 11.15 13.33
C VAL A 205 -16.65 12.34 12.74
N HIS A 206 -16.22 12.84 11.57
CA HIS A 206 -16.79 14.00 10.90
C HIS A 206 -16.82 13.79 9.37
N PRO A 207 -17.64 12.86 8.85
CA PRO A 207 -17.70 12.57 7.41
C PRO A 207 -18.38 13.69 6.62
N GLN A 208 -17.89 13.95 5.41
CA GLN A 208 -18.41 14.98 4.49
C GLN A 208 -19.86 14.72 4.08
N ALA A 209 -20.24 13.45 3.87
CA ALA A 209 -21.58 13.12 3.43
C ALA A 209 -22.69 13.55 4.41
N LEU A 210 -22.38 13.72 5.69
CA LEU A 210 -23.35 14.19 6.70
C LEU A 210 -23.51 15.71 6.74
N GLU A 211 -22.80 16.45 5.88
CA GLU A 211 -22.90 17.89 5.73
C GLU A 211 -23.70 18.33 4.50
N VAL A 212 -24.00 17.38 3.60
CA VAL A 212 -24.79 17.61 2.38
C VAL A 212 -26.22 17.08 2.54
N ASP A 213 -27.15 17.68 1.80
CA ASP A 213 -28.59 17.36 1.90
C ASP A 213 -28.89 15.93 1.42
N GLU A 214 -28.27 15.50 0.31
CA GLU A 214 -28.47 14.16 -0.27
C GLU A 214 -27.15 13.42 -0.48
N LEU A 215 -27.17 12.11 -0.24
CA LEU A 215 -26.07 11.21 -0.62
C LEU A 215 -26.00 11.06 -2.14
N SER A 216 -24.82 10.76 -2.68
CA SER A 216 -24.60 10.80 -4.13
C SER A 216 -25.31 9.69 -4.92
N GLY A 217 -25.76 8.62 -4.26
CA GLY A 217 -26.35 7.46 -4.93
C GLY A 217 -25.35 6.64 -5.73
N SER A 218 -24.05 6.78 -5.46
CA SER A 218 -23.02 6.00 -6.16
C SER A 218 -23.24 4.50 -5.96
N VAL A 219 -23.17 3.74 -7.05
CA VAL A 219 -23.22 2.27 -7.09
C VAL A 219 -22.41 1.77 -8.29
N GLY A 220 -22.24 0.45 -8.41
CA GLY A 220 -21.50 -0.21 -9.49
C GLY A 220 -20.05 -0.46 -9.11
N ASN A 221 -19.12 -0.02 -9.95
CA ASN A 221 -17.68 -0.19 -9.77
C ASN A 221 -17.11 0.81 -8.75
N VAL A 222 -17.53 0.72 -7.49
CA VAL A 222 -17.00 1.56 -6.41
C VAL A 222 -15.64 1.01 -5.95
N LEU A 223 -14.57 1.75 -6.21
CA LEU A 223 -13.19 1.32 -5.92
C LEU A 223 -12.85 1.34 -4.41
N ASP A 224 -13.74 1.88 -3.58
CA ASP A 224 -13.61 1.95 -2.13
C ASP A 224 -15.00 1.79 -1.47
N PRO A 225 -15.51 0.54 -1.33
CA PRO A 225 -16.89 0.29 -0.99
C PRO A 225 -17.26 0.59 0.47
N CYS A 226 -18.39 1.26 0.68
CA CYS A 226 -19.14 1.27 1.95
C CYS A 226 -20.60 0.87 1.69
N LEU A 227 -21.39 0.68 2.74
CA LEU A 227 -22.85 0.63 2.65
C LEU A 227 -23.44 1.64 3.63
N SER A 228 -24.18 2.61 3.10
CA SER A 228 -24.81 3.67 3.89
C SER A 228 -26.21 3.96 3.36
N LEU A 229 -27.19 3.95 4.26
CA LEU A 229 -28.58 4.29 4.00
C LEU A 229 -28.99 5.46 4.87
N ARG A 230 -29.68 6.44 4.28
CA ARG A 230 -30.20 7.63 4.96
C ARG A 230 -31.71 7.65 4.97
N THR A 231 -32.31 8.03 6.08
CA THR A 231 -33.74 8.34 6.19
C THR A 231 -33.98 9.54 7.11
N VAL A 232 -35.18 10.10 7.09
CA VAL A 232 -35.58 11.19 7.97
C VAL A 232 -36.80 10.76 8.77
N VAL A 233 -36.71 10.97 10.08
CA VAL A 233 -37.76 10.66 11.03
C VAL A 233 -38.32 11.95 11.60
N GLU A 234 -39.64 12.11 11.51
CA GLU A 234 -40.36 13.19 12.17
C GLU A 234 -40.84 12.72 13.54
N LEU A 235 -40.51 13.49 14.57
CA LEU A 235 -40.88 13.21 15.95
C LEU A 235 -41.72 14.37 16.49
N ASP A 236 -42.99 14.09 16.78
CA ASP A 236 -43.85 15.01 17.52
C ASP A 236 -43.32 15.25 18.95
N THR A 237 -43.95 16.18 19.67
CA THR A 237 -43.64 16.39 21.09
C THR A 237 -43.90 15.13 21.89
N GLU A 238 -42.90 14.60 22.58
CA GLU A 238 -42.99 13.31 23.31
C GLU A 238 -43.29 12.11 22.38
N GLY A 239 -43.14 12.29 21.06
CA GLY A 239 -43.35 11.25 20.06
C GLY A 239 -42.19 10.27 19.95
N GLU A 240 -42.50 9.08 19.45
CA GLU A 240 -41.55 7.98 19.24
C GLU A 240 -41.58 7.49 17.80
N SER A 241 -40.42 7.03 17.33
CA SER A 241 -40.30 6.34 16.05
C SER A 241 -39.32 5.19 16.16
N VAL A 242 -39.59 4.11 15.43
CA VAL A 242 -38.78 2.90 15.43
C VAL A 242 -38.44 2.52 13.99
N ILE A 243 -37.15 2.35 13.74
CA ILE A 243 -36.61 1.84 12.48
C ILE A 243 -35.60 0.73 12.77
N GLY A 244 -35.30 -0.10 11.77
CA GLY A 244 -34.32 -1.18 11.90
C GLY A 244 -33.33 -1.17 10.75
N PHE A 245 -32.07 -1.50 11.03
CA PHE A 245 -31.09 -1.85 10.00
C PHE A 245 -30.86 -3.35 10.03
N VAL A 246 -30.90 -3.98 8.86
CA VAL A 246 -30.71 -5.42 8.69
C VAL A 246 -29.47 -5.62 7.83
N THR A 247 -28.44 -6.26 8.39
CA THR A 247 -27.18 -6.52 7.70
C THR A 247 -26.93 -8.01 7.69
N GLY A 248 -26.67 -8.60 6.53
CA GLY A 248 -26.48 -10.05 6.43
C GLY A 248 -25.69 -10.48 5.21
N ILE A 249 -25.33 -11.77 5.19
CA ILE A 249 -24.70 -12.41 4.04
C ILE A 249 -25.63 -13.51 3.52
N ALA A 250 -25.95 -13.48 2.24
CA ALA A 250 -26.78 -14.48 1.54
C ALA A 250 -25.98 -15.18 0.45
N GLU A 251 -26.41 -16.35 -0.04
CA GLU A 251 -25.63 -17.07 -1.07
C GLU A 251 -25.61 -16.35 -2.41
N ASN A 252 -26.65 -15.57 -2.70
CA ASN A 252 -26.75 -14.80 -3.93
C ASN A 252 -27.67 -13.58 -3.76
N LYS A 253 -27.69 -12.70 -4.76
CA LYS A 253 -28.51 -11.49 -4.80
C LYS A 253 -30.00 -11.74 -4.63
N ALA A 254 -30.55 -12.82 -5.21
CA ALA A 254 -31.97 -13.12 -5.11
C ALA A 254 -32.38 -13.48 -3.67
N GLU A 255 -31.55 -14.26 -2.96
CA GLU A 255 -31.73 -14.56 -1.55
C GLU A 255 -31.57 -13.34 -0.66
N ALA A 256 -30.58 -12.48 -0.93
CA ALA A 256 -30.41 -11.22 -0.21
C ALA A 256 -31.68 -10.34 -0.30
N LEU A 257 -32.27 -10.22 -1.49
CA LEU A 257 -33.50 -9.46 -1.69
C LEU A 257 -34.72 -10.12 -1.03
N LYS A 258 -34.79 -11.45 -0.99
CA LYS A 258 -35.83 -12.20 -0.27
C LYS A 258 -35.76 -11.94 1.24
N LEU A 259 -34.57 -12.00 1.82
CA LEU A 259 -34.33 -11.71 3.24
C LEU A 259 -34.65 -10.24 3.55
N ALA A 260 -34.15 -9.30 2.74
CA ALA A 260 -34.49 -7.87 2.87
C ALA A 260 -36.02 -7.63 2.82
N GLY A 261 -36.73 -8.34 1.94
CA GLY A 261 -38.19 -8.29 1.87
C GLY A 261 -38.89 -8.82 3.13
N LYS A 262 -38.40 -9.94 3.71
CA LYS A 262 -38.91 -10.52 4.96
C LYS A 262 -38.85 -9.51 6.12
N PHE A 263 -37.76 -8.77 6.23
CA PHE A 263 -37.51 -7.85 7.34
C PHE A 263 -37.89 -6.38 7.05
N ARG A 264 -38.64 -6.10 5.97
CA ARG A 264 -39.02 -4.73 5.59
C ARG A 264 -39.84 -4.01 6.66
N GLY A 265 -40.72 -4.73 7.36
CA GLY A 265 -41.56 -4.20 8.42
C GLY A 265 -40.90 -4.33 9.79
N ILE A 266 -41.09 -3.34 10.66
CA ILE A 266 -40.46 -3.34 11.99
C ILE A 266 -40.92 -4.51 12.88
N THR A 267 -42.14 -5.02 12.68
CA THR A 267 -42.66 -6.18 13.41
C THR A 267 -41.80 -7.43 13.25
N ALA A 268 -41.21 -7.65 12.07
CA ALA A 268 -40.31 -8.78 11.85
C ALA A 268 -39.00 -8.62 12.61
N VAL A 269 -38.47 -7.39 12.70
CA VAL A 269 -37.28 -7.06 13.49
C VAL A 269 -37.56 -7.22 14.99
N ASP A 270 -38.73 -6.79 15.47
CA ASP A 270 -39.15 -6.96 16.86
C ASP A 270 -39.26 -8.44 17.24
N GLN A 271 -39.83 -9.27 16.36
CA GLN A 271 -39.90 -10.72 16.57
C GLN A 271 -38.49 -11.34 16.63
N GLU A 272 -37.57 -10.91 15.77
CA GLU A 272 -36.20 -11.43 15.75
C GLU A 272 -35.43 -11.17 17.05
N LEU A 273 -35.69 -10.04 17.71
CA LEU A 273 -35.13 -9.74 19.04
C LEU A 273 -35.64 -10.72 20.10
N LEU A 274 -36.92 -11.11 20.05
CA LEU A 274 -37.50 -12.09 20.97
C LEU A 274 -36.95 -13.50 20.70
N ASP A 275 -36.88 -13.89 19.43
CA ASP A 275 -36.35 -15.19 19.03
C ASP A 275 -34.87 -15.34 19.46
N ALA A 276 -34.09 -14.27 19.41
CA ALA A 276 -32.71 -14.25 19.88
C ALA A 276 -32.58 -14.45 21.40
N VAL A 277 -33.53 -13.93 22.18
CA VAL A 277 -33.61 -14.17 23.63
C VAL A 277 -33.81 -15.65 23.89
N ASP A 278 -34.84 -16.25 23.29
CA ASP A 278 -35.17 -17.66 23.45
C ASP A 278 -34.00 -18.58 23.04
N ALA A 279 -33.32 -18.24 21.93
CA ALA A 279 -32.16 -19.00 21.45
C ALA A 279 -30.97 -18.94 22.43
N GLU A 280 -30.67 -17.77 23.01
CA GLU A 280 -29.61 -17.65 24.02
C GLU A 280 -29.95 -18.41 25.30
N GLU A 281 -31.20 -18.36 25.75
CA GLU A 281 -31.65 -19.11 26.91
C GLU A 281 -31.49 -20.62 26.70
N ASN A 282 -31.85 -21.13 25.53
CA ASN A 282 -31.65 -22.54 25.18
C ASN A 282 -30.17 -22.95 25.22
N VAL A 283 -29.25 -22.14 24.66
CA VAL A 283 -27.81 -22.40 24.72
C VAL A 283 -27.31 -22.48 26.17
N ARG A 284 -27.80 -21.60 27.05
CA ARG A 284 -27.43 -21.61 28.48
C ARG A 284 -27.92 -22.86 29.19
N VAL A 285 -29.16 -23.28 28.90
CA VAL A 285 -29.73 -24.52 29.44
C VAL A 285 -28.94 -25.74 28.97
N GLU A 286 -28.59 -25.83 27.69
CA GLU A 286 -27.79 -26.92 27.12
C GLU A 286 -26.40 -27.03 27.76
N LEU A 287 -25.76 -25.88 28.03
CA LEU A 287 -24.44 -25.82 28.65
C LEU A 287 -24.47 -25.88 30.20
N GLY A 288 -25.65 -25.85 30.80
CA GLY A 288 -25.83 -25.89 32.26
C GLY A 288 -25.18 -24.68 32.96
N ILE A 289 -25.31 -23.47 32.39
CA ILE A 289 -24.79 -22.22 32.95
C ILE A 289 -25.92 -21.25 33.28
N ASP A 290 -25.77 -20.49 34.35
CA ASP A 290 -26.72 -19.42 34.71
C ASP A 290 -26.33 -18.07 34.07
N ASP A 291 -27.23 -17.08 34.18
CA ASP A 291 -27.02 -15.74 33.61
C ASP A 291 -25.75 -15.05 34.15
N LYS A 292 -25.48 -15.21 35.44
CA LYS A 292 -24.29 -14.65 36.09
C LYS A 292 -23.01 -15.24 35.50
N THR A 293 -22.97 -16.54 35.27
CA THR A 293 -21.83 -17.26 34.67
C THR A 293 -21.66 -16.86 33.20
N ALA A 294 -22.75 -16.76 32.43
CA ALA A 294 -22.71 -16.31 31.04
C ALA A 294 -22.17 -14.86 30.93
N SER A 295 -22.63 -13.95 31.79
CA SER A 295 -22.16 -12.56 31.84
C SER A 295 -20.68 -12.46 32.23
N LYS A 296 -20.22 -13.31 33.18
CA LYS A 296 -18.78 -13.46 33.51
C LYS A 296 -17.98 -13.91 32.28
N PHE A 297 -18.43 -14.93 31.56
CA PHE A 297 -17.75 -15.44 30.37
C PHE A 297 -17.69 -14.41 29.24
N GLN A 298 -18.77 -13.67 28.98
CA GLN A 298 -18.79 -12.58 27.99
C GLN A 298 -17.80 -11.47 28.35
N SER A 299 -17.79 -11.03 29.62
CA SER A 299 -16.91 -9.97 30.10
C SER A 299 -15.43 -10.36 30.03
N LEU A 300 -15.14 -11.64 30.28
CA LEU A 300 -13.79 -12.19 30.16
C LEU A 300 -13.33 -12.27 28.70
N ALA A 301 -14.17 -12.73 27.78
CA ALA A 301 -13.86 -12.72 26.34
C ALA A 301 -13.59 -11.30 25.83
N ALA A 302 -14.42 -10.32 26.22
CA ALA A 302 -14.21 -8.92 25.89
C ALA A 302 -12.86 -8.41 26.41
N ALA A 303 -12.52 -8.71 27.67
CA ALA A 303 -11.25 -8.28 28.26
C ALA A 303 -10.02 -8.95 27.61
N MET A 304 -10.13 -10.23 27.22
CA MET A 304 -9.08 -10.92 26.45
C MET A 304 -8.88 -10.27 25.08
N ASN A 305 -9.97 -9.94 24.39
CA ASN A 305 -9.95 -9.32 23.07
C ASN A 305 -9.33 -7.90 23.10
N TYR A 306 -9.52 -7.16 24.20
CA TYR A 306 -8.93 -5.83 24.42
C TYR A 306 -7.58 -5.85 25.14
N GLY A 307 -6.96 -7.03 25.33
CA GLY A 307 -5.64 -7.15 25.95
C GLY A 307 -5.57 -6.60 27.38
N HIS A 308 -6.61 -6.80 28.19
CA HIS A 308 -6.69 -6.23 29.54
C HIS A 308 -5.55 -6.74 30.44
N ARG A 309 -4.62 -5.85 30.79
CA ARG A 309 -3.36 -6.19 31.52
C ARG A 309 -3.58 -6.95 32.83
N GLY A 310 -4.72 -6.78 33.50
CA GLY A 310 -5.03 -7.51 34.73
C GLY A 310 -5.31 -9.01 34.55
N LEU A 311 -5.41 -9.50 33.32
CA LEU A 311 -5.64 -10.92 33.02
C LEU A 311 -4.34 -11.73 32.93
N ILE A 312 -3.19 -11.07 32.89
CA ILE A 312 -1.89 -11.72 32.77
C ILE A 312 -0.95 -11.17 33.85
N PRO A 313 0.01 -11.98 34.35
CA PRO A 313 1.06 -11.46 35.20
C PRO A 313 1.91 -10.44 34.42
N SER A 314 2.56 -9.51 35.13
CA SER A 314 3.55 -8.62 34.51
C SER A 314 4.58 -9.45 33.75
N PRO A 315 4.73 -9.28 32.41
CA PRO A 315 5.61 -10.13 31.64
C PRO A 315 7.06 -9.94 32.09
N ARG A 316 7.69 -11.01 32.57
CA ARG A 316 9.15 -11.11 32.65
C ARG A 316 9.58 -11.76 31.34
N VAL A 317 10.17 -10.99 30.44
CA VAL A 317 10.62 -11.56 29.17
C VAL A 317 12.13 -11.54 29.11
N LEU A 318 12.70 -12.71 28.83
CA LEU A 318 14.13 -12.95 28.77
C LEU A 318 14.55 -13.05 27.30
N GLU A 319 15.61 -12.36 26.95
CA GLU A 319 16.19 -12.43 25.61
C GLU A 319 16.78 -13.83 25.36
N GLY A 320 16.61 -14.35 24.14
CA GLY A 320 17.16 -15.66 23.73
C GLY A 320 16.22 -16.86 23.82
N THR A 321 15.10 -16.79 24.57
CA THR A 321 14.15 -17.91 24.64
C THR A 321 13.35 -18.06 23.34
N ALA A 322 13.15 -19.30 22.87
CA ALA A 322 12.33 -19.58 21.69
C ALA A 322 10.84 -19.41 21.98
N LEU A 323 10.06 -19.00 20.97
CA LEU A 323 8.61 -18.91 21.10
C LEU A 323 7.99 -20.32 21.07
N PRO A 324 7.05 -20.62 21.98
CA PRO A 324 6.24 -21.83 21.89
C PRO A 324 5.46 -21.89 20.57
N PRO A 325 5.29 -23.06 19.95
CA PRO A 325 4.62 -23.23 18.65
C PRO A 325 3.09 -23.15 18.77
N ILE A 326 2.57 -22.05 19.34
CA ILE A 326 1.14 -21.79 19.49
C ILE A 326 0.73 -20.76 18.42
N PRO A 327 -0.32 -21.02 17.62
CA PRO A 327 -0.84 -20.04 16.67
C PRO A 327 -1.19 -18.71 17.34
N ARG A 328 -0.90 -17.57 16.71
CA ARG A 328 -1.13 -16.22 17.30
C ARG A 328 -2.22 -15.43 16.58
N ASP A 329 -3.02 -16.10 15.78
CA ASP A 329 -4.16 -15.54 15.05
C ASP A 329 -5.42 -15.39 15.93
N ARG A 330 -5.33 -15.78 17.20
CA ARG A 330 -6.44 -15.78 18.16
C ARG A 330 -5.95 -15.64 19.61
N PRO A 331 -6.81 -15.24 20.56
CA PRO A 331 -6.47 -15.14 21.96
C PRO A 331 -5.99 -16.47 22.56
N THR A 332 -5.01 -16.40 23.47
CA THR A 332 -4.44 -17.59 24.14
C THR A 332 -4.76 -17.58 25.63
N MET A 333 -5.37 -18.65 26.13
CA MET A 333 -5.67 -18.85 27.55
C MET A 333 -4.76 -19.92 28.14
N ILE A 334 -4.13 -19.63 29.28
CA ILE A 334 -3.20 -20.54 29.96
C ILE A 334 -3.74 -20.92 31.34
N LEU A 335 -3.81 -22.23 31.61
CA LEU A 335 -4.33 -22.82 32.84
C LEU A 335 -3.17 -23.45 33.61
N CYS A 336 -2.90 -22.99 34.83
CA CYS A 336 -1.69 -23.39 35.57
C CYS A 336 -1.86 -24.63 36.46
N ASP A 337 -3.09 -25.09 36.69
CA ASP A 337 -3.41 -26.05 37.75
C ASP A 337 -3.58 -27.51 37.27
N GLY A 338 -3.36 -27.77 35.96
CA GLY A 338 -3.53 -29.09 35.35
C GLY A 338 -4.98 -29.46 34.98
N TRP A 339 -5.17 -30.61 34.34
CA TRP A 339 -6.45 -31.03 33.75
C TRP A 339 -7.56 -31.32 34.76
N ALA A 340 -7.21 -31.92 35.91
CA ALA A 340 -8.17 -32.34 36.93
C ALA A 340 -8.67 -31.19 37.82
N ALA A 341 -8.08 -30.00 37.71
CA ALA A 341 -8.40 -28.87 38.58
C ALA A 341 -9.76 -28.24 38.22
N ALA A 342 -10.53 -27.85 39.25
CA ALA A 342 -11.82 -27.18 39.07
C ALA A 342 -11.77 -25.93 38.16
N PRO A 343 -10.73 -25.07 38.19
CA PRO A 343 -10.62 -23.91 37.31
C PRO A 343 -10.47 -24.29 35.84
N THR A 344 -9.77 -25.39 35.55
CA THR A 344 -9.62 -25.91 34.19
C THR A 344 -10.96 -26.41 33.67
N GLN A 345 -11.78 -27.05 34.52
CA GLN A 345 -13.14 -27.48 34.18
C GLN A 345 -14.09 -26.29 33.96
N GLU A 346 -13.99 -25.23 34.78
CA GLU A 346 -14.72 -23.97 34.54
C GLU A 346 -14.29 -23.31 33.22
N ALA A 347 -12.99 -23.29 32.92
CA ALA A 347 -12.45 -22.76 31.67
C ALA A 347 -12.90 -23.55 30.44
N LEU A 348 -13.06 -24.87 30.54
CA LEU A 348 -13.64 -25.70 29.47
C LEU A 348 -15.10 -25.33 29.20
N LYS A 349 -15.89 -25.05 30.25
CA LYS A 349 -17.27 -24.53 30.08
C LYS A 349 -17.28 -23.15 29.40
N ALA A 350 -16.38 -22.24 29.81
CA ALA A 350 -16.23 -20.93 29.18
C ALA A 350 -15.89 -21.05 27.69
N ARG A 351 -14.93 -21.93 27.36
CA ARG A 351 -14.55 -22.25 25.99
C ARG A 351 -15.73 -22.82 25.17
N GLY A 352 -16.51 -23.73 25.74
CA GLY A 352 -17.72 -24.27 25.11
C GLY A 352 -18.71 -23.17 24.77
N TYR A 353 -19.02 -22.31 25.73
CA TYR A 353 -19.90 -21.16 25.53
C TYR A 353 -19.38 -20.20 24.45
N TRP A 354 -18.11 -19.79 24.53
CA TRP A 354 -17.47 -18.94 23.52
C TRP A 354 -17.46 -19.55 22.13
N GLY A 355 -17.31 -20.87 22.01
CA GLY A 355 -17.40 -21.60 20.75
C GLY A 355 -18.74 -21.44 20.04
N THR A 356 -19.86 -21.44 20.78
CA THR A 356 -21.20 -21.13 20.22
C THR A 356 -21.31 -19.69 19.72
N LYS A 357 -20.46 -18.80 20.24
CA LYS A 357 -20.37 -17.39 19.89
C LYS A 357 -19.23 -17.07 18.92
N GLY A 358 -18.58 -18.09 18.37
CA GLY A 358 -17.49 -17.95 17.40
C GLY A 358 -16.23 -17.30 17.97
N PHE A 359 -16.09 -17.20 19.29
CA PHE A 359 -14.87 -16.72 19.93
C PHE A 359 -13.96 -17.90 20.24
N TYR A 360 -13.05 -18.20 19.33
CA TYR A 360 -12.14 -19.32 19.45
C TYR A 360 -10.82 -18.88 20.09
N THR A 361 -10.32 -19.68 21.04
CA THR A 361 -9.09 -19.39 21.78
C THR A 361 -8.15 -20.59 21.71
N ASN A 362 -6.83 -20.34 21.73
CA ASN A 362 -5.89 -21.41 22.09
C ASN A 362 -6.05 -21.71 23.58
N PHE A 363 -6.10 -22.99 23.93
CA PHE A 363 -6.30 -23.46 25.29
C PHE A 363 -5.08 -24.25 25.74
N VAL A 364 -4.26 -23.65 26.60
CA VAL A 364 -2.96 -24.19 27.00
C VAL A 364 -3.03 -24.62 28.46
N VAL A 365 -2.78 -25.90 28.75
CA VAL A 365 -2.77 -26.43 30.11
C VAL A 365 -1.33 -26.76 30.52
N LEU A 366 -0.90 -26.20 31.64
CA LEU A 366 0.34 -26.57 32.30
C LEU A 366 0.04 -27.71 33.28
N ASP A 367 0.50 -28.92 32.96
CA ASP A 367 0.18 -30.12 33.73
C ASP A 367 1.41 -31.02 33.92
N ASP A 368 1.88 -31.14 35.17
CA ASP A 368 2.96 -32.05 35.56
C ASP A 368 2.45 -33.42 36.06
N SER A 369 1.13 -33.59 36.23
CA SER A 369 0.52 -34.79 36.84
C SER A 369 0.42 -35.98 35.88
N GLY A 370 0.52 -35.74 34.57
CA GLY A 370 0.35 -36.76 33.54
C GLY A 370 -1.11 -37.20 33.32
N ALA A 371 -2.08 -36.43 33.83
CA ALA A 371 -3.49 -36.62 33.48
C ALA A 371 -3.68 -36.49 31.96
N GLY A 372 -4.44 -37.43 31.37
CA GLY A 372 -4.74 -37.41 29.94
C GLY A 372 -5.60 -36.20 29.56
N VAL A 373 -5.36 -35.66 28.37
CA VAL A 373 -6.23 -34.65 27.75
C VAL A 373 -7.65 -35.23 27.64
N PRO A 374 -8.70 -34.52 28.08
CA PRO A 374 -10.08 -34.97 27.93
C PRO A 374 -10.42 -35.29 26.47
N ASP A 375 -11.23 -36.34 26.26
CA ASP A 375 -11.69 -36.75 24.93
C ASP A 375 -12.56 -35.66 24.27
N GLY A 376 -12.51 -35.56 22.94
CA GLY A 376 -13.37 -34.67 22.15
C GLY A 376 -12.89 -33.22 22.03
N LEU A 377 -11.67 -32.91 22.46
CA LEU A 377 -11.03 -31.61 22.25
C LEU A 377 -10.40 -31.52 20.84
N ASP A 378 -10.43 -30.33 20.25
CA ASP A 378 -9.84 -30.06 18.93
C ASP A 378 -8.35 -29.67 19.00
N ASP A 379 -7.76 -29.39 17.83
CA ASP A 379 -6.35 -29.07 17.63
C ASP A 379 -5.88 -27.73 18.23
N ARG A 380 -6.77 -26.98 18.89
CA ARG A 380 -6.45 -25.70 19.56
C ARG A 380 -6.09 -25.88 21.03
N VAL A 381 -5.93 -27.13 21.47
CA VAL A 381 -5.60 -27.51 22.84
C VAL A 381 -4.16 -27.99 22.92
N PHE A 382 -3.40 -27.38 23.81
CA PHE A 382 -1.98 -27.68 24.00
C PHE A 382 -1.73 -28.04 25.46
N THR A 383 -0.94 -29.08 25.72
CA THR A 383 -0.48 -29.43 27.07
C THR A 383 1.03 -29.33 27.12
N PHE A 384 1.54 -28.59 28.11
CA PHE A 384 2.96 -28.53 28.38
C PHE A 384 3.23 -28.91 29.83
N LYS A 385 4.38 -29.52 30.08
CA LYS A 385 4.87 -29.76 31.44
C LYS A 385 5.74 -28.59 31.86
N PRO A 386 5.35 -27.77 32.85
CA PRO A 386 6.15 -26.62 33.26
C PRO A 386 7.57 -26.99 33.71
N LYS A 387 7.79 -28.20 34.25
CA LYS A 387 9.15 -28.70 34.55
C LYS A 387 10.02 -28.90 33.31
N GLU A 388 9.44 -29.32 32.20
CA GLU A 388 10.17 -29.52 30.94
C GLU A 388 10.42 -28.20 30.21
N LEU A 389 9.51 -27.22 30.35
CA LEU A 389 9.67 -25.87 29.79
C LEU A 389 10.70 -25.01 30.53
N GLY A 390 10.89 -25.25 31.83
CA GLY A 390 11.66 -24.38 32.70
C GLY A 390 11.00 -23.01 32.93
N GLU A 391 11.63 -22.18 33.76
CA GLU A 391 11.07 -20.87 34.12
C GLU A 391 10.95 -19.92 32.92
N GLU A 392 11.93 -19.93 32.02
CA GLU A 392 11.95 -19.05 30.84
C GLU A 392 10.85 -19.42 29.84
N GLY A 393 10.64 -20.71 29.56
CA GLY A 393 9.59 -21.18 28.66
C GLY A 393 8.20 -20.85 29.18
N VAL A 394 7.98 -20.99 30.51
CA VAL A 394 6.73 -20.58 31.16
C VAL A 394 6.53 -19.06 31.08
N ALA A 395 7.59 -18.27 31.26
CA ALA A 395 7.52 -16.82 31.15
C ALA A 395 7.16 -16.36 29.72
N MET A 396 7.73 -17.01 28.69
CA MET A 396 7.39 -16.75 27.29
C MET A 396 5.93 -17.13 26.96
N LEU A 397 5.44 -18.24 27.51
CA LEU A 397 4.03 -18.61 27.41
C LEU A 397 3.12 -17.53 28.00
N PHE A 398 3.43 -17.01 29.20
CA PHE A 398 2.64 -15.93 29.79
C PHE A 398 2.69 -14.63 28.98
N ALA A 399 3.81 -14.36 28.28
CA ALA A 399 3.93 -13.17 27.44
C ALA A 399 3.01 -13.20 26.20
N ILE A 400 2.67 -14.38 25.68
CA ILE A 400 1.73 -14.54 24.55
C ILE A 400 0.28 -14.77 24.99
N ALA A 401 0.02 -14.85 26.29
CA ALA A 401 -1.32 -15.07 26.81
C ALA A 401 -2.18 -13.82 26.70
N SER A 402 -3.47 -14.05 26.45
CA SER A 402 -4.54 -13.08 26.67
C SER A 402 -5.16 -13.26 28.07
N LEU A 403 -4.98 -14.44 28.67
CA LEU A 403 -5.45 -14.77 30.03
C LEU A 403 -4.58 -15.86 30.66
N VAL A 404 -4.17 -15.67 31.90
CA VAL A 404 -3.52 -16.68 32.74
C VAL A 404 -4.39 -16.97 33.97
N VAL A 405 -4.78 -18.23 34.13
CA VAL A 405 -5.65 -18.70 35.22
C VAL A 405 -4.82 -19.43 36.27
N ARG A 406 -4.97 -19.01 37.53
CA ARG A 406 -4.41 -19.66 38.73
C ARG A 406 -5.49 -19.72 39.80
N GLY A 407 -5.98 -20.92 40.10
CA GLY A 407 -6.95 -21.17 41.16
C GLY A 407 -8.42 -20.86 40.84
N SER A 408 -8.75 -19.85 40.02
CA SER A 408 -10.11 -19.62 39.49
C SER A 408 -10.11 -18.66 38.30
N LEU A 409 -11.17 -18.67 37.47
CA LEU A 409 -11.34 -17.65 36.44
C LEU A 409 -11.58 -16.28 37.09
N PRO A 410 -10.87 -15.23 36.65
CA PRO A 410 -10.99 -13.91 37.25
C PRO A 410 -12.34 -13.26 36.92
N ASP A 411 -12.83 -12.43 37.85
CA ASP A 411 -13.92 -11.51 37.57
C ASP A 411 -13.37 -10.23 36.96
N VAL A 412 -14.01 -9.75 35.89
CA VAL A 412 -13.60 -8.55 35.16
C VAL A 412 -14.55 -7.41 35.47
N SER A 413 -14.02 -6.28 35.95
CA SER A 413 -14.80 -5.05 36.05
C SER A 413 -15.06 -4.47 34.65
N THR A 414 -16.32 -4.30 34.31
CA THR A 414 -16.79 -3.77 33.02
C THR A 414 -17.20 -2.32 33.13
N ASN A 415 -16.84 -1.53 32.12
CA ASN A 415 -17.31 -0.17 31.98
C ASN A 415 -18.55 -0.13 31.08
N HIS A 416 -19.71 0.07 31.69
CA HIS A 416 -20.99 0.19 30.99
C HIS A 416 -21.23 1.57 30.37
N VAL A 417 -20.41 2.57 30.73
CA VAL A 417 -20.47 3.93 30.20
C VAL A 417 -19.14 4.27 29.52
N PRO A 418 -19.06 4.23 28.19
CA PRO A 418 -17.82 4.52 27.48
C PRO A 418 -17.32 5.93 27.81
N CYS A 419 -16.00 6.07 27.93
CA CYS A 419 -15.37 7.36 28.23
C CYS A 419 -15.36 8.22 26.95
N VAL A 420 -15.83 9.46 27.05
CA VAL A 420 -15.66 10.45 25.98
C VAL A 420 -14.32 11.16 26.21
N PRO A 421 -13.36 11.09 25.27
CA PRO A 421 -12.10 11.82 25.37
C PRO A 421 -12.36 13.33 25.48
N LYS A 422 -11.52 14.03 26.26
CA LYS A 422 -11.49 15.50 26.22
C LYS A 422 -10.89 15.94 24.89
N GLU A 423 -11.47 16.98 24.29
CA GLU A 423 -10.92 17.60 23.08
C GLU A 423 -9.70 18.45 23.41
N ILE A 424 -8.70 18.37 22.53
CA ILE A 424 -7.50 19.20 22.59
C ILE A 424 -7.83 20.64 22.21
N GLN A 425 -7.18 21.59 22.85
CA GLN A 425 -7.27 22.98 22.46
C GLN A 425 -6.31 23.22 21.29
N VAL A 426 -6.86 23.39 20.09
CA VAL A 426 -6.07 23.64 18.87
C VAL A 426 -5.61 25.09 18.85
N ALA A 427 -4.36 25.33 18.45
CA ALA A 427 -3.82 26.68 18.33
C ALA A 427 -4.58 27.56 17.35
N GLY A 428 -4.97 28.74 17.83
CA GLY A 428 -5.54 29.81 17.01
C GLY A 428 -4.53 30.51 16.10
N GLU A 429 -5.03 31.47 15.32
CA GLU A 429 -4.22 32.23 14.35
C GLU A 429 -3.33 33.29 15.02
N SER A 430 -2.23 33.61 14.36
CA SER A 430 -1.51 34.88 14.48
C SER A 430 -1.26 35.42 13.08
N GLY A 431 -1.56 36.70 12.84
CA GLY A 431 -1.61 37.30 11.49
C GLY A 431 -0.42 36.96 10.59
N SER A 432 -0.71 36.61 9.34
CA SER A 432 0.31 36.28 8.35
C SER A 432 0.98 37.55 7.79
N GLY A 433 2.31 37.54 7.75
CA GLY A 433 3.04 38.36 6.79
C GLY A 433 2.88 37.69 5.43
N SER A 434 2.26 38.37 4.47
CA SER A 434 2.24 37.91 3.07
C SER A 434 3.66 38.03 2.51
N GLU A 435 4.39 36.91 2.46
CA GLU A 435 5.55 36.80 1.57
C GLU A 435 5.03 36.55 0.14
N ALA A 436 5.77 37.05 -0.85
CA ALA A 436 5.45 36.78 -2.25
C ALA A 436 5.70 35.29 -2.55
N LEU A 437 4.66 34.59 -2.99
CA LEU A 437 4.75 33.17 -3.35
C LEU A 437 5.53 32.98 -4.65
N GLU A 438 6.36 31.94 -4.71
CA GLU A 438 7.04 31.50 -5.93
C GLU A 438 6.03 31.20 -7.05
N ASP A 439 6.35 31.56 -8.29
CA ASP A 439 5.58 31.16 -9.47
C ASP A 439 5.97 29.73 -9.87
N LEU A 440 5.00 28.81 -9.86
CA LEU A 440 5.21 27.37 -10.02
C LEU A 440 4.90 26.92 -11.44
N ARG A 441 5.78 26.07 -12.01
CA ARG A 441 5.56 25.47 -13.33
C ARG A 441 4.46 24.41 -13.24
N PHE A 442 3.53 24.42 -14.20
CA PHE A 442 2.40 23.49 -14.26
C PHE A 442 1.54 23.49 -12.98
N PHE A 443 1.27 24.66 -12.41
CA PHE A 443 0.40 24.77 -11.25
C PHE A 443 -1.03 24.29 -11.56
N ASN A 444 -1.49 23.26 -10.85
CA ASN A 444 -2.75 22.58 -11.11
C ASN A 444 -3.87 22.91 -10.12
N GLY A 445 -3.74 23.98 -9.35
CA GLY A 445 -4.69 24.34 -8.29
C GLY A 445 -4.33 23.79 -6.92
N TYR A 446 -3.58 22.69 -6.84
CA TYR A 446 -3.08 22.12 -5.58
C TYR A 446 -1.56 22.35 -5.40
N GLY A 447 -0.80 22.25 -6.49
CA GLY A 447 0.64 22.43 -6.47
C GLY A 447 1.24 22.56 -7.87
N GLY A 448 2.56 22.69 -7.95
CA GLY A 448 3.33 22.75 -9.20
C GLY A 448 4.82 22.56 -8.94
N PHE A 449 5.61 22.43 -10.00
CA PHE A 449 7.07 22.28 -9.89
C PHE A 449 7.74 23.61 -9.56
N SER A 450 8.81 23.57 -8.76
CA SER A 450 9.71 24.70 -8.57
C SER A 450 10.25 25.19 -9.90
N HIS A 451 10.75 26.43 -9.94
CA HIS A 451 11.31 27.00 -11.17
C HIS A 451 12.40 26.09 -11.80
N ASP A 452 13.27 25.52 -10.97
CA ASP A 452 14.33 24.59 -11.38
C ASP A 452 13.87 23.14 -11.59
N GLY A 453 12.63 22.81 -11.25
CA GLY A 453 12.03 21.48 -11.39
C GLY A 453 12.47 20.44 -10.35
N SER A 454 13.30 20.82 -9.37
CA SER A 454 13.87 19.90 -8.39
C SER A 454 12.92 19.51 -7.25
N GLU A 455 11.84 20.28 -7.06
CA GLU A 455 10.81 20.04 -6.06
C GLU A 455 9.42 20.16 -6.69
N TYR A 456 8.47 19.37 -6.19
CA TYR A 456 7.05 19.60 -6.40
C TYR A 456 6.48 20.25 -5.13
N VAL A 457 5.86 21.43 -5.31
CA VAL A 457 5.40 22.31 -4.25
C VAL A 457 3.88 22.26 -4.15
N ILE A 458 3.37 21.74 -3.05
CA ILE A 458 1.94 21.67 -2.72
C ILE A 458 1.61 22.80 -1.75
N ARG A 459 0.52 23.53 -2.01
CA ARG A 459 0.05 24.61 -1.14
C ARG A 459 -1.29 24.23 -0.53
N LEU A 460 -1.33 24.14 0.79
CA LEU A 460 -2.52 23.83 1.56
C LEU A 460 -2.95 25.08 2.33
N PRO A 461 -3.80 25.94 1.73
CA PRO A 461 -4.36 27.08 2.45
C PRO A 461 -5.33 26.59 3.54
N LYS A 462 -5.45 27.36 4.62
CA LYS A 462 -6.36 27.07 5.72
C LYS A 462 -7.80 26.91 5.23
N GLY A 463 -8.43 25.78 5.58
CA GLY A 463 -9.79 25.47 5.14
C GLY A 463 -9.95 25.25 3.63
N GLY A 464 -8.84 25.26 2.88
CA GLY A 464 -8.81 24.98 1.46
C GLY A 464 -8.94 23.49 1.15
N LYS A 465 -9.11 23.19 -0.15
CA LYS A 465 -9.16 21.82 -0.63
C LYS A 465 -7.77 21.17 -0.56
N ARG A 466 -7.74 19.93 -0.08
CA ARG A 466 -6.58 19.05 -0.18
C ARG A 466 -6.52 18.39 -1.57
N PRO A 467 -5.35 17.91 -2.01
CA PRO A 467 -5.27 17.04 -3.18
C PRO A 467 -6.24 15.86 -3.06
N PRO A 468 -6.81 15.35 -4.18
CA PRO A 468 -7.91 14.38 -4.13
C PRO A 468 -7.54 13.02 -3.51
N MET A 469 -6.25 12.67 -3.51
CA MET A 469 -5.64 11.53 -2.84
C MET A 469 -4.44 12.01 -2.02
N PRO A 470 -3.93 11.21 -1.05
CA PRO A 470 -2.63 11.49 -0.46
C PRO A 470 -1.58 11.55 -1.56
N TRP A 471 -0.89 12.69 -1.66
CA TRP A 471 0.24 12.86 -2.55
C TRP A 471 1.50 12.64 -1.73
N ILE A 472 2.21 11.55 -2.00
CA ILE A 472 3.36 11.13 -1.18
C ILE A 472 4.70 11.46 -1.83
N ASN A 473 5.75 11.41 -1.01
CA ASN A 473 7.11 11.16 -1.45
C ASN A 473 7.60 9.83 -0.86
N VAL A 474 8.34 9.07 -1.65
CA VAL A 474 9.08 7.88 -1.22
C VAL A 474 10.53 8.31 -1.03
N VAL A 475 11.07 8.16 0.19
CA VAL A 475 12.46 8.53 0.49
C VAL A 475 13.17 7.31 1.07
N ALA A 476 14.25 6.87 0.43
CA ALA A 476 15.00 5.71 0.86
C ALA A 476 16.48 5.80 0.46
N ASN A 477 17.31 5.06 1.19
CA ASN A 477 18.60 4.56 0.74
C ASN A 477 18.52 3.02 0.60
N GLU A 478 19.64 2.34 0.39
CA GLU A 478 19.69 0.90 0.20
C GLU A 478 19.20 0.08 1.41
N VAL A 479 19.18 0.66 2.61
CA VAL A 479 18.96 -0.05 3.88
C VAL A 479 17.74 0.42 4.66
N ALA A 480 17.24 1.63 4.44
CA ALA A 480 16.12 2.20 5.18
C ALA A 480 15.34 3.22 4.34
N GLY A 481 14.10 3.49 4.75
CA GLY A 481 13.29 4.49 4.08
C GLY A 481 12.02 4.85 4.83
N PHE A 482 11.35 5.87 4.33
CA PHE A 482 10.02 6.26 4.77
C PHE A 482 9.13 6.74 3.63
N LEU A 483 7.81 6.65 3.86
CA LEU A 483 6.79 7.35 3.10
C LEU A 483 6.35 8.59 3.89
N VAL A 484 6.05 9.69 3.20
CA VAL A 484 5.37 10.83 3.80
C VAL A 484 4.39 11.46 2.81
N SER A 485 3.15 11.69 3.24
CA SER A 485 2.12 12.41 2.46
C SER A 485 2.21 13.92 2.62
N GLU A 486 1.46 14.66 1.80
CA GLU A 486 1.28 16.09 1.95
C GLU A 486 0.62 16.46 3.30
N ASN A 487 -0.08 15.51 3.94
CA ASN A 487 -0.63 15.69 5.28
C ASN A 487 0.40 15.49 6.40
N GLY A 488 1.58 14.94 6.07
CA GLY A 488 2.60 14.57 7.04
C GLY A 488 2.40 13.20 7.69
N ALA A 489 1.43 12.40 7.20
CA ALA A 489 1.29 11.01 7.61
C ALA A 489 2.39 10.18 6.95
N GLY A 490 2.95 9.21 7.67
CA GLY A 490 4.10 8.45 7.17
C GLY A 490 4.29 7.09 7.82
N CYS A 491 5.20 6.34 7.21
CA CYS A 491 5.61 4.99 7.62
C CYS A 491 7.12 4.86 7.39
N THR A 492 7.85 4.30 8.35
CA THR A 492 9.31 4.13 8.34
C THR A 492 9.67 2.64 8.47
N TRP A 493 10.69 2.20 7.74
CA TRP A 493 11.19 0.83 7.76
C TRP A 493 12.72 0.78 7.68
N THR A 494 13.26 -0.37 8.07
CA THR A 494 14.68 -0.73 7.95
C THR A 494 14.78 -2.15 7.39
N ARG A 495 15.76 -2.40 6.53
CA ARG A 495 16.08 -3.66 5.85
C ARG A 495 14.99 -4.16 4.87
N ASN A 496 13.72 -4.14 5.25
CA ASN A 496 12.60 -4.59 4.42
C ASN A 496 11.31 -3.79 4.71
N SER A 497 10.74 -3.18 3.68
CA SER A 497 9.57 -2.29 3.77
C SER A 497 8.22 -2.99 3.97
N GLN A 498 8.16 -4.31 3.84
CA GLN A 498 6.95 -5.10 4.09
C GLN A 498 7.06 -5.89 5.39
N ALA A 499 8.17 -6.62 5.58
CA ALA A 499 8.33 -7.57 6.68
C ALA A 499 8.96 -6.96 7.94
N ASN A 500 9.60 -5.79 7.84
CA ASN A 500 10.29 -5.13 8.98
C ASN A 500 10.02 -3.62 9.02
N ARG A 501 8.76 -3.24 9.17
CA ARG A 501 8.36 -1.85 9.36
C ARG A 501 8.55 -1.45 10.81
N LEU A 502 9.14 -0.28 11.04
CA LEU A 502 9.27 0.28 12.40
C LEU A 502 7.94 0.89 12.85
N THR A 503 7.25 1.57 11.93
CA THR A 503 5.94 2.21 12.16
C THR A 503 4.89 1.69 11.17
N PRO A 504 3.58 1.85 11.44
CA PRO A 504 2.54 1.25 10.60
C PRO A 504 2.50 1.84 9.19
N TRP A 505 2.40 0.96 8.19
CA TRP A 505 2.03 1.34 6.83
C TRP A 505 0.51 1.35 6.68
N SER A 506 -0.02 2.32 5.94
CA SER A 506 -1.43 2.42 5.62
C SER A 506 -1.62 2.81 4.15
N ASN A 507 -2.62 2.19 3.51
CA ASN A 507 -3.10 2.55 2.18
C ASN A 507 -4.54 3.09 2.24
N GLU A 508 -4.86 3.81 3.32
CA GLU A 508 -6.17 4.40 3.59
C GLU A 508 -6.23 5.85 3.05
N PRO A 509 -6.80 6.09 1.85
CA PRO A 509 -6.66 7.38 1.17
C PRO A 509 -7.55 8.49 1.74
N ALA A 510 -8.67 8.14 2.39
CA ALA A 510 -9.61 9.14 2.86
C ALA A 510 -9.07 9.87 4.08
N SER A 511 -8.71 9.12 5.13
CA SER A 511 -8.26 9.69 6.40
C SER A 511 -6.75 9.87 6.51
N ASP A 512 -5.95 9.12 5.73
CA ASP A 512 -4.48 9.19 5.72
C ASP A 512 -3.89 9.15 7.16
N PRO A 513 -4.07 8.03 7.88
CA PRO A 513 -3.89 7.96 9.32
C PRO A 513 -2.43 8.09 9.75
N HIS A 514 -2.19 8.79 10.86
CA HIS A 514 -0.86 9.04 11.40
C HIS A 514 -0.35 7.90 12.30
N GLY A 515 0.60 7.10 11.82
CA GLY A 515 1.44 6.23 12.65
C GLY A 515 2.62 6.96 13.31
N GLU A 516 2.96 8.12 12.75
CA GLU A 516 4.00 9.05 13.21
C GLU A 516 3.39 10.45 13.31
N ALA A 517 3.70 11.19 14.38
CA ALA A 517 3.20 12.54 14.59
C ALA A 517 4.15 13.40 15.40
N PHE A 518 4.12 14.71 15.15
CA PHE A 518 4.88 15.71 15.87
C PHE A 518 3.92 16.78 16.37
N TYR A 519 4.13 17.27 17.59
CA TYR A 519 3.26 18.26 18.22
C TYR A 519 4.12 19.36 18.83
N LEU A 520 3.70 20.59 18.64
CA LEU A 520 4.12 21.75 19.40
C LEU A 520 2.99 22.15 20.34
N ARG A 521 3.37 22.53 21.55
CA ARG A 521 2.42 23.01 22.56
C ARG A 521 2.96 24.28 23.20
N ASP A 522 2.14 25.31 23.26
CA ASP A 522 2.40 26.47 24.11
C ASP A 522 2.05 26.08 25.55
N LEU A 523 3.05 26.07 26.43
CA LEU A 523 2.90 25.61 27.82
C LEU A 523 2.17 26.63 28.71
N GLU A 524 2.02 27.88 28.26
CA GLU A 524 1.27 28.91 28.98
C GLU A 524 -0.21 28.88 28.61
N THR A 525 -0.54 28.72 27.32
CA THR A 525 -1.95 28.70 26.86
C THR A 525 -2.56 27.30 26.85
N GLY A 526 -1.73 26.26 26.73
CA GLY A 526 -2.16 24.88 26.56
C GLY A 526 -2.55 24.51 25.13
N GLU A 527 -2.44 25.45 24.18
CA GLU A 527 -2.77 25.22 22.77
C GLU A 527 -1.75 24.29 22.09
N VAL A 528 -2.26 23.41 21.23
CA VAL A 528 -1.47 22.39 20.53
C VAL A 528 -1.68 22.49 19.02
N TRP A 529 -0.60 22.28 18.27
CA TRP A 529 -0.63 22.13 16.83
C TRP A 529 0.50 21.22 16.37
N SER A 530 0.40 20.70 15.15
CA SER A 530 1.48 19.99 14.48
C SER A 530 2.32 20.97 13.65
N PRO A 531 3.65 20.81 13.58
CA PRO A 531 4.48 21.52 12.61
C PRO A 531 4.26 20.99 11.17
N LEU A 532 3.42 19.97 11.00
CA LEU A 532 2.92 19.44 9.73
C LEU A 532 1.42 19.74 9.58
N PRO A 533 0.81 19.56 8.39
CA PRO A 533 -0.63 19.79 8.21
C PRO A 533 -1.55 18.91 9.07
N GLY A 534 -1.06 17.77 9.57
CA GLY A 534 -1.73 16.90 10.53
C GLY A 534 -0.75 16.33 11.57
N PRO A 535 -1.22 15.59 12.60
CA PRO A 535 -2.61 15.21 12.81
C PRO A 535 -3.45 16.28 13.52
N VAL A 536 -2.82 17.26 14.19
CA VAL A 536 -3.50 18.42 14.79
C VAL A 536 -3.15 19.64 13.93
N PRO A 537 -3.99 20.02 12.95
CA PRO A 537 -3.64 21.09 12.03
C PRO A 537 -3.40 22.42 12.77
N SER A 538 -2.39 23.17 12.34
CA SER A 538 -2.20 24.54 12.80
C SER A 538 -3.23 25.48 12.15
N GLY A 539 -3.46 26.63 12.77
CA GLY A 539 -4.40 27.64 12.26
C GLY A 539 -3.93 28.43 11.02
N GLY A 540 -2.81 28.06 10.38
CA GLY A 540 -2.19 28.75 9.25
C GLY A 540 -2.02 27.91 7.99
N ASP A 541 -1.55 28.54 6.92
CA ASP A 541 -1.26 27.89 5.64
C ASP A 541 -0.01 27.00 5.75
N HIS A 542 0.03 25.95 4.93
CA HIS A 542 1.20 25.07 4.81
C HIS A 542 1.67 25.01 3.37
N GLU A 543 2.99 25.06 3.20
CA GLU A 543 3.66 24.71 1.94
C GLU A 543 4.46 23.43 2.15
N ILE A 544 4.25 22.45 1.26
CA ILE A 544 4.93 21.16 1.28
C ILE A 544 5.77 21.07 0.01
N ARG A 545 7.04 20.72 0.17
CA ARG A 545 7.99 20.58 -0.93
C ARG A 545 8.52 19.16 -0.93
N HIS A 546 8.04 18.35 -1.84
CA HIS A 546 8.60 17.03 -2.12
C HIS A 546 9.76 17.20 -3.10
N GLY A 547 10.96 16.78 -2.72
CA GLY A 547 12.13 16.78 -3.60
C GLY A 547 12.82 15.43 -3.62
N HIS A 548 13.90 15.34 -4.39
CA HIS A 548 14.70 14.12 -4.47
C HIS A 548 15.39 13.84 -3.13
N GLY A 549 14.94 12.79 -2.43
CA GLY A 549 15.51 12.29 -1.18
C GLY A 549 15.13 13.08 0.09
N ALA A 550 14.27 14.09 -0.01
CA ALA A 550 13.80 14.84 1.15
C ALA A 550 12.39 15.43 0.94
N THR A 551 11.69 15.68 2.04
CA THR A 551 10.46 16.49 2.04
C THR A 551 10.58 17.61 3.06
N ARG A 552 10.09 18.80 2.71
CA ARG A 552 10.02 19.97 3.61
C ARG A 552 8.58 20.43 3.81
N PHE A 553 8.25 20.80 5.05
CA PHE A 553 6.99 21.42 5.42
C PHE A 553 7.27 22.78 6.02
N ILE A 554 6.57 23.80 5.55
CA ILE A 554 6.77 25.20 5.95
C ILE A 554 5.43 25.76 6.40
N SER A 555 5.38 26.32 7.61
CA SER A 555 4.19 26.98 8.14
C SER A 555 4.55 28.03 9.19
N THR A 556 3.56 28.83 9.60
CA THR A 556 3.67 29.75 10.73
C THR A 556 2.43 29.64 11.59
N CYS A 557 2.62 29.55 12.91
CA CYS A 557 1.52 29.49 13.89
C CYS A 557 1.96 30.19 15.17
N GLN A 558 1.07 31.00 15.77
CA GLN A 558 1.32 31.77 17.00
C GLN A 558 2.61 32.62 17.01
N GLY A 559 2.98 33.18 15.86
CA GLY A 559 4.23 33.93 15.67
C GLY A 559 5.47 33.05 15.66
N ILE A 560 5.34 31.73 15.60
CA ILE A 560 6.44 30.77 15.43
C ILE A 560 6.48 30.32 13.97
N SER A 561 7.55 30.70 13.28
CA SER A 561 7.87 30.19 11.94
C SER A 561 8.52 28.81 12.08
N GLN A 562 8.05 27.86 11.27
CA GLN A 562 8.35 26.44 11.41
C GLN A 562 8.76 25.86 10.06
N GLU A 563 9.90 25.17 10.03
CA GLU A 563 10.34 24.38 8.88
C GLU A 563 10.67 22.97 9.37
N THR A 564 9.95 21.96 8.86
CA THR A 564 10.24 20.56 9.13
C THR A 564 10.83 19.89 7.90
N THR A 565 12.08 19.44 7.97
CA THR A 565 12.75 18.67 6.91
C THR A 565 12.86 17.21 7.32
N MET A 566 12.45 16.29 6.45
CA MET A 566 12.57 14.84 6.63
C MET A 566 13.44 14.25 5.53
N PHE A 567 14.44 13.43 5.90
CA PHE A 567 15.31 12.74 4.94
C PHE A 567 15.93 11.47 5.55
N VAL A 568 16.57 10.66 4.69
CA VAL A 568 17.42 9.53 5.08
C VAL A 568 18.85 9.86 4.63
N PRO A 569 19.88 9.75 5.50
CA PRO A 569 21.26 9.98 5.11
C PRO A 569 21.73 8.91 4.11
N ARG A 570 22.83 9.18 3.39
CA ARG A 570 23.25 8.33 2.26
C ARG A 570 23.49 6.87 2.63
N HIS A 571 23.96 6.59 3.85
CA HIS A 571 24.47 5.27 4.23
C HIS A 571 23.90 4.67 5.52
N ASP A 572 23.29 5.47 6.40
CA ASP A 572 22.85 4.98 7.71
C ASP A 572 21.34 4.58 7.71
N PRO A 573 20.94 3.59 8.52
CA PRO A 573 19.57 3.07 8.57
C PRO A 573 18.65 3.92 9.49
N VAL A 574 18.62 5.24 9.26
CA VAL A 574 17.91 6.18 10.15
C VAL A 574 17.13 7.24 9.38
N LYS A 575 15.87 7.43 9.73
CA LYS A 575 15.11 8.61 9.34
C LYS A 575 15.48 9.77 10.26
N ILE A 576 15.82 10.91 9.66
CA ILE A 576 16.11 12.15 10.38
C ILE A 576 15.00 13.16 10.10
N VAL A 577 14.44 13.72 11.16
CA VAL A 577 13.48 14.83 11.09
C VAL A 577 14.07 16.02 11.83
N VAL A 578 14.17 17.15 11.14
CA VAL A 578 14.66 18.41 11.71
C VAL A 578 13.52 19.41 11.71
N VAL A 579 13.09 19.83 12.89
CA VAL A 579 12.08 20.90 13.08
C VAL A 579 12.81 22.16 13.52
N ARG A 580 12.94 23.13 12.61
CA ARG A 580 13.49 24.45 12.92
C ARG A 580 12.37 25.40 13.30
N LEU A 581 12.49 25.99 14.49
CA LEU A 581 11.53 26.93 15.06
C LEU A 581 12.18 28.30 15.18
N THR A 582 11.48 29.35 14.76
CA THR A 582 11.94 30.74 14.93
C THR A 582 10.83 31.59 15.52
N ASN A 583 11.09 32.22 16.66
CA ASN A 583 10.10 33.04 17.35
C ASN A 583 10.06 34.46 16.77
N ARG A 584 9.00 34.76 16.04
CA ARG A 584 8.69 36.06 15.42
C ARG A 584 7.61 36.84 16.19
N SER A 585 7.14 36.35 17.34
CA SER A 585 6.02 36.95 18.10
C SER A 585 6.39 38.22 18.88
N GLY A 586 7.68 38.53 19.03
CA GLY A 586 8.16 39.68 19.81
C GLY A 586 8.20 39.45 21.33
N VAL A 587 7.69 38.32 21.83
CA VAL A 587 7.75 37.92 23.25
C VAL A 587 8.38 36.54 23.38
N ALA A 588 8.97 36.23 24.54
CA ALA A 588 9.46 34.88 24.81
C ALA A 588 8.28 33.89 24.86
N LYS A 589 8.50 32.67 24.36
CA LYS A 589 7.48 31.60 24.29
C LYS A 589 8.00 30.35 24.95
N ARG A 590 7.25 29.80 25.90
CA ARG A 590 7.56 28.53 26.56
C ARG A 590 6.83 27.41 25.82
N LEU A 591 7.59 26.56 25.14
CA LEU A 591 7.07 25.55 24.22
C LEU A 591 7.47 24.14 24.68
N SER A 592 6.69 23.14 24.27
CA SER A 592 7.19 21.77 24.18
C SER A 592 7.05 21.23 22.77
N ILE A 593 8.00 20.38 22.37
CA ILE A 593 7.89 19.53 21.19
C ILE A 593 7.69 18.09 21.65
N THR A 594 6.72 17.38 21.07
CA THR A 594 6.46 15.95 21.33
C THR A 594 6.54 15.17 20.03
N ALA A 595 7.32 14.10 19.99
CA ALA A 595 7.39 13.16 18.87
C ALA A 595 6.71 11.84 19.27
N TYR A 596 5.80 11.34 18.43
CA TYR A 596 5.06 10.09 18.62
C TYR A 596 5.33 9.14 17.46
N GLN A 597 5.71 7.90 17.76
CA GLN A 597 5.87 6.81 16.80
C GLN A 597 5.20 5.54 17.32
N ARG A 598 4.17 5.03 16.65
CA ARG A 598 3.58 3.71 16.96
C ARG A 598 4.55 2.61 16.50
N LEU A 599 4.87 1.64 17.35
CA LEU A 599 5.82 0.59 16.99
C LEU A 599 5.12 -0.63 16.38
N VAL A 600 5.72 -1.16 15.32
CA VAL A 600 5.31 -2.41 14.66
C VAL A 600 6.42 -3.44 14.71
N MET A 601 7.64 -3.07 14.31
CA MET A 601 8.83 -3.93 14.22
C MET A 601 8.51 -5.27 13.54
N GLY A 602 7.85 -5.21 12.38
CA GLY A 602 7.28 -6.37 11.68
C GLY A 602 6.34 -5.96 10.53
N THR A 603 5.44 -6.86 10.12
CA THR A 603 4.50 -6.60 9.02
C THR A 603 3.30 -5.74 9.44
N LEU A 604 2.67 -6.08 10.55
CA LEU A 604 1.44 -5.46 11.08
C LEU A 604 1.53 -5.35 12.61
N PRO A 605 0.84 -4.38 13.23
CA PRO A 605 0.72 -4.34 14.69
C PRO A 605 0.15 -5.67 15.23
N ALA A 606 0.85 -6.31 16.16
CA ALA A 606 0.42 -7.58 16.76
C ALA A 606 -0.22 -7.36 18.14
N GLN A 607 -1.21 -8.19 18.48
CA GLN A 607 -1.84 -8.22 19.80
C GLN A 607 -2.02 -9.68 20.29
N PRO A 608 -1.52 -10.04 21.50
CA PRO A 608 -0.67 -9.22 22.37
C PRO A 608 0.67 -8.90 21.69
N SER A 609 1.21 -7.72 21.98
CA SER A 609 2.53 -7.32 21.47
C SER A 609 3.65 -7.98 22.26
N LEU A 610 4.69 -8.41 21.55
CA LEU A 610 5.95 -8.91 22.12
C LEU A 610 7.11 -7.94 21.92
N ILE A 611 6.80 -6.66 21.70
CA ILE A 611 7.77 -5.57 21.70
C ILE A 611 8.09 -5.21 23.15
N VAL A 612 9.37 -5.22 23.49
CA VAL A 612 9.88 -4.82 24.80
C VAL A 612 10.66 -3.53 24.64
N THR A 613 10.23 -2.50 25.37
CA THR A 613 10.85 -1.17 25.31
C THR A 613 11.74 -0.91 26.52
N ARG A 614 12.81 -0.12 26.34
CA ARG A 614 13.71 0.33 27.42
C ARG A 614 14.33 1.69 27.11
N PRO A 615 14.65 2.51 28.12
CA PRO A 615 15.49 3.69 27.93
C PRO A 615 16.96 3.29 27.72
N GLY A 616 17.67 4.01 26.85
CA GLY A 616 19.11 3.96 26.67
C GLY A 616 19.84 4.92 27.63
N ALA A 617 21.10 4.63 27.93
CA ALA A 617 21.92 5.49 28.80
C ALA A 617 22.20 6.88 28.18
N ASP A 618 22.13 6.96 26.86
CA ASP A 618 22.22 8.19 26.09
C ASP A 618 20.93 9.04 26.14
N GLY A 619 19.81 8.51 26.63
CA GLY A 619 18.49 9.16 26.59
C GLY A 619 17.65 8.81 25.34
N SER A 620 18.10 7.88 24.50
CA SER A 620 17.27 7.27 23.46
C SER A 620 16.21 6.34 24.07
N LEU A 621 15.10 6.13 23.37
CA LEU A 621 14.21 5.01 23.62
C LEU A 621 14.58 3.87 22.69
N ARG A 622 14.60 2.63 23.20
CA ARG A 622 14.97 1.43 22.44
C ARG A 622 13.90 0.38 22.56
N ALA A 623 13.76 -0.44 21.53
CA ALA A 623 12.80 -1.54 21.49
C ALA A 623 13.37 -2.75 20.75
N VAL A 624 12.98 -3.93 21.22
CA VAL A 624 13.21 -5.20 20.53
C VAL A 624 11.89 -5.93 20.35
N ASN A 625 11.70 -6.60 19.22
CA ASN A 625 10.54 -7.46 19.01
C ASN A 625 10.95 -8.93 19.09
N LEU A 626 10.48 -9.61 20.13
CA LEU A 626 10.79 -11.02 20.37
C LEU A 626 10.08 -11.97 19.40
N ALA A 627 9.09 -11.44 18.67
CA ALA A 627 8.33 -12.11 17.64
C ALA A 627 8.77 -11.77 16.20
N ALA A 628 9.88 -11.06 16.02
CA ALA A 628 10.32 -10.55 14.71
C ALA A 628 10.75 -11.62 13.69
N GLY A 629 10.74 -12.91 14.06
CA GLY A 629 11.14 -14.01 13.16
C GLY A 629 12.55 -13.77 12.61
N ASP A 630 12.67 -13.70 11.29
CA ASP A 630 13.94 -13.48 10.58
C ASP A 630 14.64 -12.16 10.96
N PHE A 631 13.88 -11.15 11.43
CA PHE A 631 14.41 -9.84 11.83
C PHE A 631 14.76 -9.76 13.33
N ARG A 632 14.74 -10.88 14.05
CA ARG A 632 15.11 -10.92 15.47
C ARG A 632 16.54 -10.39 15.68
N GLY A 633 16.72 -9.65 16.78
CA GLY A 633 17.99 -9.01 17.14
C GLY A 633 18.11 -7.54 16.70
N GLY A 634 17.19 -7.05 15.86
CA GLY A 634 17.08 -5.62 15.58
C GLY A 634 16.65 -4.82 16.81
N ILE A 635 17.36 -3.73 17.08
CA ILE A 635 17.09 -2.76 18.14
C ILE A 635 16.59 -1.48 17.47
N ALA A 636 15.27 -1.30 17.44
CA ALA A 636 14.68 -0.05 17.01
C ALA A 636 14.96 1.03 18.06
N PHE A 637 15.24 2.25 17.63
CA PHE A 637 15.51 3.36 18.54
C PHE A 637 14.88 4.66 18.07
N SER A 638 14.62 5.55 19.03
CA SER A 638 14.20 6.93 18.79
C SER A 638 14.90 7.88 19.75
N THR A 639 15.23 9.08 19.29
CA THR A 639 15.75 10.16 20.15
C THR A 639 15.22 11.50 19.69
N LEU A 640 14.98 12.41 20.64
CA LEU A 640 14.63 13.81 20.43
C LEU A 640 15.69 14.68 21.10
N THR A 641 16.32 15.57 20.34
CA THR A 641 17.35 16.51 20.83
C THR A 641 16.98 17.93 20.42
N VAL A 642 17.05 18.88 21.36
CA VAL A 642 16.82 20.30 21.09
C VAL A 642 18.15 21.05 21.16
N SER A 643 18.47 21.78 20.09
CA SER A 643 19.68 22.59 19.94
C SER A 643 19.36 24.07 19.80
N GLY A 644 20.29 24.93 20.23
CA GLY A 644 20.16 26.41 20.18
C GLY A 644 19.48 27.04 21.39
N VAL A 645 18.81 26.24 22.25
CA VAL A 645 18.19 26.65 23.50
C VAL A 645 18.39 25.59 24.58
N ALA A 646 18.33 25.99 25.86
CA ALA A 646 18.40 25.06 26.97
C ALA A 646 17.06 24.33 27.18
N THR A 647 17.11 23.01 27.27
CA THR A 647 15.95 22.17 27.60
C THR A 647 15.66 22.22 29.10
N GLU A 648 14.40 22.43 29.45
CA GLU A 648 13.89 22.49 30.83
C GLU A 648 13.52 21.10 31.37
N SER A 649 12.86 20.27 30.55
CA SER A 649 12.51 18.88 30.88
C SER A 649 12.55 18.00 29.63
N ASN A 650 12.81 16.70 29.86
CA ASN A 650 12.69 15.66 28.87
C ASN A 650 11.86 14.52 29.47
N ASP A 651 10.68 14.30 28.92
CA ASP A 651 9.73 13.32 29.40
C ASP A 651 9.44 12.29 28.29
N PHE A 652 9.04 11.07 28.67
CA PHE A 652 8.75 10.03 27.69
C PHE A 652 7.65 9.08 28.16
N THR A 653 7.09 8.32 27.22
CA THR A 653 6.36 7.08 27.50
C THR A 653 6.52 6.14 26.30
N CYS A 654 6.47 4.85 26.57
CA CYS A 654 6.45 3.79 25.57
C CYS A 654 5.08 3.08 25.50
N ASP A 655 4.05 3.64 26.16
CA ASP A 655 2.69 3.10 26.19
C ASP A 655 1.71 4.00 25.41
N ARG A 656 1.26 3.53 24.24
CA ARG A 656 0.33 4.25 23.37
C ARG A 656 -1.00 4.51 24.09
N PHE A 657 -1.41 3.61 24.96
CA PHE A 657 -2.62 3.81 25.76
C PHE A 657 -2.48 4.98 26.74
N GLU A 658 -1.29 5.19 27.31
CA GLU A 658 -1.01 6.32 28.19
C GLU A 658 -1.05 7.65 27.43
N PHE A 659 -0.43 7.70 26.25
CA PHE A 659 -0.34 8.91 25.44
C PHE A 659 -1.68 9.30 24.80
N LEU A 660 -2.29 8.39 24.05
CA LEU A 660 -3.54 8.67 23.33
C LEU A 660 -4.75 8.65 24.27
N GLY A 661 -4.74 7.76 25.28
CA GLY A 661 -5.91 7.48 26.10
C GLY A 661 -6.96 6.62 25.38
N ARG A 662 -7.86 6.01 26.16
CA ARG A 662 -9.00 5.23 25.64
C ARG A 662 -9.91 6.09 24.75
N HIS A 663 -10.20 5.60 23.55
CA HIS A 663 -10.90 6.28 22.46
C HIS A 663 -10.23 7.56 21.94
N GLY A 664 -8.99 7.82 22.35
CA GLY A 664 -8.16 8.90 21.80
C GLY A 664 -7.71 8.60 20.38
N SER A 665 -6.93 9.51 19.81
CA SER A 665 -6.32 9.34 18.48
C SER A 665 -5.11 10.28 18.36
N PRO A 666 -4.24 10.12 17.35
CA PRO A 666 -3.19 11.10 17.07
C PRO A 666 -3.74 12.53 16.87
N ALA A 667 -4.97 12.69 16.38
CA ALA A 667 -5.61 14.02 16.25
C ALA A 667 -6.15 14.58 17.58
N ASN A 668 -6.21 13.75 18.63
CA ASN A 668 -6.68 14.16 19.96
C ASN A 668 -6.01 13.32 21.07
N PRO A 669 -4.70 13.48 21.31
CA PRO A 669 -3.96 12.69 22.31
C PRO A 669 -4.28 13.17 23.73
N ALA A 670 -4.80 12.27 24.58
CA ALA A 670 -5.29 12.64 25.90
C ALA A 670 -4.21 13.16 26.86
N ALA A 671 -2.93 12.78 26.69
CA ALA A 671 -1.82 13.30 27.50
C ALA A 671 -1.62 14.81 27.31
N LEU A 672 -1.74 15.31 26.07
CA LEU A 672 -1.57 16.74 25.77
C LEU A 672 -2.74 17.59 26.31
N CYS A 673 -3.92 16.99 26.49
CA CYS A 673 -5.07 17.64 27.13
C CYS A 673 -4.96 17.75 28.66
N ARG A 674 -4.11 16.95 29.31
CA ARG A 674 -4.00 16.83 30.79
C ARG A 674 -2.77 17.53 31.37
N GLY A 675 -2.30 18.61 30.74
CA GLY A 675 -1.13 19.35 31.21
C GLY A 675 0.18 18.94 30.53
N GLY A 676 0.19 17.86 29.75
CA GLY A 676 1.30 17.47 28.88
C GLY A 676 2.32 16.50 29.47
N GLU A 677 2.25 16.20 30.77
CA GLU A 677 3.20 15.33 31.48
C GLU A 677 3.08 13.86 31.02
N LEU A 678 4.23 13.19 30.86
CA LEU A 678 4.34 11.77 30.52
C LEU A 678 4.87 10.98 31.72
N GLY A 679 4.26 9.84 32.02
CA GLY A 679 4.51 9.04 33.21
C GLY A 679 5.65 8.02 33.10
N GLY A 680 6.41 8.01 32.00
CA GLY A 680 7.61 7.17 31.86
C GLY A 680 7.35 5.67 31.70
N ALA A 681 6.14 5.25 31.30
CA ALA A 681 5.86 3.81 31.15
C ALA A 681 6.79 3.18 30.11
N CYS A 682 7.43 2.07 30.48
CA CYS A 682 8.40 1.37 29.63
C CYS A 682 8.48 -0.11 30.03
N GLY A 683 8.82 -0.98 29.08
CA GLY A 683 8.96 -2.42 29.31
C GLY A 683 8.11 -3.29 28.39
N ALA A 684 7.79 -4.49 28.85
CA ALA A 684 6.98 -5.49 28.15
C ALA A 684 5.49 -5.39 28.51
N GLY A 685 4.61 -5.94 27.66
CA GLY A 685 3.15 -5.97 27.90
C GLY A 685 2.44 -4.63 27.71
N LEU A 686 3.13 -3.66 27.10
CA LEU A 686 2.56 -2.36 26.74
C LEU A 686 1.87 -2.41 25.37
N ASP A 687 1.10 -1.37 25.07
CA ASP A 687 0.77 -1.07 23.66
C ASP A 687 1.90 -0.20 23.11
N PRO A 688 2.84 -0.77 22.34
CA PRO A 688 4.17 -0.19 22.20
C PRO A 688 4.17 1.05 21.30
N CYS A 689 4.81 2.11 21.80
CA CYS A 689 5.15 3.28 21.00
C CYS A 689 6.49 3.87 21.50
N PHE A 690 6.99 4.87 20.79
CA PHE A 690 7.93 5.84 21.32
C PHE A 690 7.23 7.20 21.39
N VAL A 691 7.20 7.79 22.59
CA VAL A 691 6.83 9.18 22.79
C VAL A 691 7.93 9.87 23.56
N GLN A 692 8.50 10.93 22.99
CA GLN A 692 9.45 11.80 23.67
C GLN A 692 8.97 13.24 23.60
N GLN A 693 9.06 13.95 24.71
CA GLN A 693 8.70 15.35 24.84
C GLN A 693 9.85 16.14 25.44
N SER A 694 10.15 17.30 24.86
CA SER A 694 11.12 18.25 25.41
C SER A 694 10.48 19.62 25.57
N ALA A 695 10.58 20.20 26.78
CA ALA A 695 10.12 21.55 27.08
C ALA A 695 11.30 22.54 27.08
N PHE A 696 11.11 23.74 26.55
CA PHE A 696 12.13 24.80 26.49
C PHE A 696 11.50 26.19 26.33
N THR A 697 12.27 27.23 26.64
CA THR A 697 11.88 28.63 26.41
C THR A 697 12.62 29.22 25.21
N LEU A 698 11.86 29.63 24.19
CA LEU A 698 12.36 30.27 22.98
C LEU A 698 12.22 31.80 23.08
N GLN A 699 13.35 32.50 23.21
CA GLN A 699 13.39 33.96 23.30
C GLN A 699 12.89 34.62 22.00
N ALA A 700 12.39 35.85 22.10
CA ALA A 700 11.95 36.62 20.93
C ALA A 700 13.13 36.81 19.94
N GLY A 701 12.90 36.50 18.66
CA GLY A 701 13.91 36.57 17.60
C GLY A 701 14.89 35.40 17.55
N SER A 702 14.89 34.50 18.55
CA SER A 702 15.76 33.32 18.58
C SER A 702 15.17 32.14 17.81
N SER A 703 16.05 31.19 17.46
CA SER A 703 15.69 29.93 16.82
C SER A 703 16.15 28.73 17.64
N ALA A 704 15.43 27.61 17.50
CA ALA A 704 15.81 26.30 18.01
C ALA A 704 15.71 25.26 16.89
N GLU A 705 16.55 24.22 16.95
CA GLU A 705 16.48 23.07 16.06
C GLU A 705 16.18 21.81 16.87
N CYS A 706 15.06 21.17 16.59
CA CYS A 706 14.68 19.90 17.21
C CYS A 706 14.98 18.77 16.22
N ILE A 707 15.89 17.87 16.59
CA ILE A 707 16.31 16.73 15.79
C ILE A 707 15.67 15.48 16.36
N ILE A 708 14.91 14.77 15.53
CA ILE A 708 14.31 13.48 15.85
C ILE A 708 14.93 12.41 14.95
N LEU A 709 15.40 11.34 15.56
CA LEU A 709 15.91 10.16 14.85
C LEU A 709 14.96 8.99 15.07
N LEU A 710 14.74 8.18 14.02
CA LEU A 710 14.06 6.90 14.10
C LEU A 710 14.79 5.90 13.22
N GLY A 711 15.34 4.84 13.80
CA GLY A 711 16.11 3.84 13.06
C GLY A 711 16.16 2.50 13.76
N GLU A 712 16.95 1.59 13.21
CA GLU A 712 17.20 0.26 13.77
C GLU A 712 18.67 -0.13 13.56
N GLU A 713 19.27 -0.71 14.59
CA GLU A 713 20.63 -1.23 14.56
C GLU A 713 20.71 -2.62 15.20
N MET A 714 21.80 -3.34 14.96
CA MET A 714 21.96 -4.72 15.44
C MET A 714 22.64 -4.84 16.82
N SER A 715 23.04 -3.72 17.43
CA SER A 715 23.65 -3.71 18.77
C SER A 715 23.48 -2.37 19.47
N ASP A 716 23.46 -2.37 20.81
CA ASP A 716 23.40 -1.14 21.61
C ASP A 716 24.54 -0.17 21.28
N ARG A 717 25.75 -0.70 21.04
CA ARG A 717 26.91 0.12 20.68
C ARG A 717 26.70 0.84 19.35
N ALA A 718 26.15 0.15 18.35
CA ALA A 718 25.85 0.77 17.06
C ALA A 718 24.77 1.86 17.21
N VAL A 719 23.75 1.63 18.05
CA VAL A 719 22.78 2.67 18.42
C VAL A 719 23.48 3.88 19.07
N ASP A 720 24.35 3.65 20.07
CA ASP A 720 25.08 4.71 20.76
C ASP A 720 25.93 5.55 19.78
N GLU A 721 26.65 4.89 18.88
CA GLU A 721 27.51 5.55 17.87
C GLU A 721 26.67 6.38 16.89
N LEU A 722 25.54 5.84 16.42
CA LEU A 722 24.65 6.51 15.47
C LEU A 722 23.92 7.71 16.09
N VAL A 723 23.34 7.51 17.28
CA VAL A 723 22.69 8.58 18.06
C VAL A 723 23.68 9.66 18.44
N GLY A 724 24.88 9.29 18.90
CA GLY A 724 25.93 10.25 19.26
C GLY A 724 26.34 11.14 18.09
N ARG A 725 26.43 10.58 16.87
CA ARG A 725 26.80 11.30 15.64
C ARG A 725 25.72 12.32 15.25
N TYR A 726 24.47 11.88 15.17
CA TYR A 726 23.37 12.69 14.63
C TYR A 726 22.68 13.61 15.65
N ARG A 727 23.18 13.66 16.90
CA ARG A 727 22.82 14.72 17.86
C ARG A 727 23.37 16.08 17.48
N ASP A 728 24.47 16.10 16.75
CA ASP A 728 25.10 17.33 16.28
C ASP A 728 24.37 17.89 15.05
N PRO A 729 23.81 19.11 15.12
CA PRO A 729 23.13 19.75 13.99
C PRO A 729 24.04 19.97 12.76
N GLU A 730 25.35 20.18 12.93
CA GLU A 730 26.26 20.34 11.80
C GLU A 730 26.41 19.03 11.02
N THR A 731 26.58 17.92 11.72
CA THR A 731 26.57 16.57 11.12
C THR A 731 25.28 16.28 10.37
N VAL A 732 24.11 16.61 10.93
CA VAL A 732 22.82 16.44 10.26
C VAL A 732 22.75 17.27 8.97
N ARG A 733 23.22 18.52 8.99
CA ARG A 733 23.29 19.38 7.80
C ARG A 733 24.25 18.83 6.74
N ALA A 734 25.39 18.29 7.14
CA ALA A 734 26.34 17.66 6.24
C ALA A 734 25.73 16.42 5.56
N ALA A 735 25.03 15.57 6.30
CA ALA A 735 24.35 14.39 5.76
C ALA A 735 23.22 14.75 4.79
N LEU A 736 22.45 15.82 5.07
CA LEU A 736 21.45 16.33 4.13
C LEU A 736 22.09 16.85 2.84
N ALA A 737 23.23 17.54 2.94
CA ALA A 737 23.97 18.05 1.78
C ALA A 737 24.53 16.90 0.92
N GLU A 738 25.17 15.90 1.55
CA GLU A 738 25.69 14.71 0.87
C GLU A 738 24.58 13.96 0.10
N MET A 739 23.44 13.75 0.74
CA MET A 739 22.28 13.10 0.10
C MET A 739 21.78 13.91 -1.11
N ARG A 740 21.69 15.25 -0.99
CA ARG A 740 21.31 16.12 -2.11
C ARG A 740 22.33 16.09 -3.24
N ASP A 741 23.62 16.08 -2.90
CA ASP A 741 24.72 15.98 -3.88
C ASP A 741 24.69 14.68 -4.65
N PHE A 742 24.37 13.57 -3.98
CA PHE A 742 24.15 12.29 -4.64
C PHE A 742 23.06 12.38 -5.73
N TRP A 743 21.86 12.87 -5.39
CA TRP A 743 20.77 12.98 -6.37
C TRP A 743 21.08 13.97 -7.48
N ARG A 744 21.71 15.12 -7.16
CA ARG A 744 22.16 16.08 -8.18
C ARG A 744 23.20 15.48 -9.12
N SER A 745 24.13 14.69 -8.61
CA SER A 745 25.16 14.03 -9.41
C SER A 745 24.56 12.96 -10.31
N LEU A 746 23.64 12.13 -9.78
CA LEU A 746 22.94 11.10 -10.56
C LEU A 746 22.14 11.73 -11.70
N ALA A 747 21.32 12.75 -11.40
CA ALA A 747 20.54 13.48 -12.41
C ALA A 747 21.41 14.29 -13.40
N ALA A 748 22.69 14.50 -13.11
CA ALA A 748 23.65 15.08 -14.03
C ALA A 748 24.38 14.04 -14.89
N GLY A 749 24.03 12.76 -14.77
CA GLY A 749 24.51 11.69 -15.67
C GLY A 749 24.02 11.89 -17.10
N VAL A 750 22.76 12.30 -17.27
CA VAL A 750 22.15 12.74 -18.53
C VAL A 750 21.16 13.87 -18.23
N LYS A 751 21.25 14.97 -18.98
CA LYS A 751 20.31 16.08 -18.99
C LYS A 751 19.90 16.42 -20.40
N VAL A 752 18.62 16.69 -20.58
CA VAL A 752 18.04 17.09 -21.85
C VAL A 752 17.46 18.50 -21.74
N SER A 753 17.57 19.24 -22.83
CA SER A 753 16.90 20.53 -23.01
C SER A 753 16.18 20.49 -24.35
N THR A 754 14.85 20.53 -24.29
CA THR A 754 13.98 20.34 -25.45
C THR A 754 12.90 21.40 -25.52
N PRO A 755 12.20 21.53 -26.66
CA PRO A 755 10.99 22.34 -26.75
C PRO A 755 9.82 21.85 -25.90
N SER A 756 9.88 20.63 -25.32
CA SER A 756 8.88 20.12 -24.37
C SER A 756 9.34 20.29 -22.92
N PRO A 757 8.77 21.25 -22.15
CA PRO A 757 9.12 21.40 -20.75
C PRO A 757 8.64 20.24 -19.88
N ILE A 758 7.69 19.42 -20.36
CA ILE A 758 7.23 18.20 -19.70
C ILE A 758 8.31 17.13 -19.78
N LEU A 759 8.85 16.90 -20.99
CA LEU A 759 9.91 15.92 -21.21
C LEU A 759 11.13 16.28 -20.36
N ASP A 760 11.56 17.55 -20.38
CA ASP A 760 12.70 18.03 -19.60
C ASP A 760 12.52 17.78 -18.10
N LEU A 761 11.34 18.09 -17.53
CA LEU A 761 11.10 17.87 -16.09
C LEU A 761 11.18 16.39 -15.72
N MET A 762 10.52 15.53 -16.48
CA MET A 762 10.42 14.11 -16.16
C MET A 762 11.77 13.39 -16.35
N VAL A 763 12.46 13.65 -17.46
CA VAL A 763 13.74 12.99 -17.81
C VAL A 763 14.90 13.49 -16.92
N ASN A 764 14.95 14.78 -16.60
CA ASN A 764 16.08 15.36 -15.85
C ASN A 764 16.07 15.06 -14.33
N GLY A 765 15.13 14.25 -13.84
CA GLY A 765 15.15 13.87 -12.42
C GLY A 765 14.04 12.96 -11.95
N TRP A 766 12.78 13.29 -12.23
CA TRP A 766 11.63 12.61 -11.58
C TRP A 766 11.49 11.14 -11.98
N LEU A 767 11.72 10.78 -13.26
CA LEU A 767 11.70 9.37 -13.70
C LEU A 767 12.84 8.56 -13.06
N PRO A 768 14.14 8.97 -13.16
CA PRO A 768 15.23 8.29 -12.45
C PRO A 768 15.04 8.23 -10.93
N TYR A 769 14.51 9.29 -10.33
CA TYR A 769 14.25 9.33 -8.89
C TYR A 769 13.22 8.28 -8.48
N GLN A 770 12.09 8.20 -9.20
CA GLN A 770 11.07 7.19 -8.96
C GLN A 770 11.65 5.77 -9.12
N THR A 771 12.41 5.51 -10.19
CA THR A 771 12.99 4.19 -10.43
C THR A 771 14.01 3.80 -9.34
N LEU A 772 14.98 4.67 -9.03
CA LEU A 772 16.01 4.30 -8.06
C LEU A 772 15.46 4.27 -6.62
N CYS A 773 14.78 5.33 -6.20
CA CYS A 773 14.33 5.46 -4.82
C CYS A 773 13.21 4.46 -4.50
N CYS A 774 12.15 4.44 -5.31
CA CYS A 774 10.97 3.62 -5.02
C CYS A 774 11.15 2.16 -5.46
N ARG A 775 11.58 1.91 -6.71
CA ARG A 775 11.61 0.55 -7.27
C ARG A 775 12.82 -0.25 -6.83
N MET A 776 14.01 0.34 -6.90
CA MET A 776 15.25 -0.37 -6.61
C MET A 776 15.51 -0.48 -5.10
N TRP A 777 15.39 0.62 -4.35
CA TRP A 777 15.72 0.66 -2.93
C TRP A 777 14.54 0.37 -2.00
N ALA A 778 13.49 1.22 -2.03
CA ALA A 778 12.38 1.13 -1.09
C ALA A 778 11.54 -0.14 -1.29
N ARG A 779 11.30 -0.51 -2.54
CA ARG A 779 10.40 -1.58 -2.98
C ARG A 779 8.99 -1.47 -2.36
N THR A 780 8.51 -0.23 -2.21
CA THR A 780 7.22 0.11 -1.58
C THR A 780 6.72 1.49 -2.03
N ALA A 781 5.41 1.71 -1.91
CA ALA A 781 4.70 2.97 -2.09
C ALA A 781 3.40 3.00 -1.27
N PHE A 782 2.53 3.98 -1.50
CA PHE A 782 1.25 4.13 -0.81
C PHE A 782 0.28 2.97 -1.09
N TYR A 783 0.14 2.57 -2.35
CA TYR A 783 -0.85 1.56 -2.74
C TYR A 783 -0.35 0.13 -2.57
N GLN A 784 0.95 -0.11 -2.70
CA GLN A 784 1.57 -1.44 -2.62
C GLN A 784 2.88 -1.40 -1.84
N SER A 785 3.09 -2.40 -0.99
CA SER A 785 4.29 -2.53 -0.16
C SER A 785 4.78 -3.98 -0.18
N SER A 786 5.89 -4.21 -0.87
CA SER A 786 6.42 -5.55 -1.19
C SER A 786 7.71 -5.86 -0.46
N GLY A 787 8.72 -4.98 -0.53
CA GLY A 787 10.06 -5.26 0.01
C GLY A 787 10.84 -6.36 -0.74
N ALA A 788 10.19 -7.15 -1.61
CA ALA A 788 10.79 -8.21 -2.41
C ALA A 788 11.37 -7.71 -3.73
N PHE A 789 12.41 -8.40 -4.20
CA PHE A 789 12.98 -8.26 -5.53
C PHE A 789 12.14 -9.10 -6.50
N GLY A 790 11.53 -8.47 -7.50
CA GLY A 790 10.94 -9.19 -8.64
C GLY A 790 12.00 -9.40 -9.72
N TYR A 791 12.07 -10.61 -10.29
CA TYR A 791 13.13 -11.00 -11.21
C TYR A 791 13.11 -10.19 -12.50
N ARG A 792 11.99 -10.21 -13.23
CA ARG A 792 11.81 -9.34 -14.41
C ARG A 792 11.91 -7.85 -14.06
N ASP A 793 11.40 -7.53 -12.89
CA ASP A 793 11.09 -6.18 -12.45
C ASP A 793 12.36 -5.37 -12.23
N GLN A 794 13.27 -5.87 -11.39
CA GLN A 794 14.51 -5.18 -11.04
C GLN A 794 15.51 -5.18 -12.20
N LEU A 795 15.50 -6.19 -13.07
CA LEU A 795 16.28 -6.18 -14.31
C LEU A 795 15.83 -5.02 -15.21
N GLN A 796 14.53 -4.89 -15.48
CA GLN A 796 13.99 -3.78 -16.28
C GLN A 796 14.23 -2.41 -15.63
N ASP A 797 13.99 -2.28 -14.31
CA ASP A 797 14.22 -1.04 -13.57
C ASP A 797 15.69 -0.60 -13.68
N SER A 798 16.63 -1.53 -13.52
CA SER A 798 18.07 -1.23 -13.60
C SER A 798 18.56 -0.92 -15.01
N ALA A 799 17.89 -1.43 -16.06
CA ALA A 799 18.19 -1.11 -17.45
C ALA A 799 18.08 0.39 -17.72
N SER A 800 17.07 1.05 -17.15
CA SER A 800 16.87 2.50 -17.30
C SER A 800 17.99 3.35 -16.67
N LEU A 801 18.77 2.77 -15.76
CA LEU A 801 19.88 3.45 -15.09
C LEU A 801 21.20 3.32 -15.83
N LEU A 802 21.28 2.53 -16.92
CA LEU A 802 22.51 2.31 -17.69
C LEU A 802 23.16 3.62 -18.18
N ALA A 803 22.34 4.56 -18.65
CA ALA A 803 22.80 5.86 -19.14
C ALA A 803 23.27 6.80 -18.00
N LEU A 804 22.89 6.52 -16.75
CA LEU A 804 23.21 7.37 -15.59
C LEU A 804 24.38 6.80 -14.78
N ASP A 805 24.27 5.54 -14.37
CA ASP A 805 25.30 4.80 -13.64
C ASP A 805 25.10 3.29 -13.90
N PRO A 806 25.90 2.69 -14.80
CA PRO A 806 25.76 1.27 -15.17
C PRO A 806 26.07 0.31 -14.01
N SER A 807 26.67 0.78 -12.91
CA SER A 807 26.98 -0.07 -11.77
C SER A 807 25.72 -0.63 -11.10
N PHE A 808 24.58 0.07 -11.19
CA PHE A 808 23.30 -0.46 -10.72
C PHE A 808 22.86 -1.69 -11.50
N ALA A 809 22.92 -1.64 -12.84
CA ALA A 809 22.60 -2.77 -13.70
C ALA A 809 23.58 -3.94 -13.47
N ARG A 810 24.89 -3.68 -13.39
CA ARG A 810 25.89 -4.72 -13.12
C ARG A 810 25.61 -5.47 -11.81
N ARG A 811 25.28 -4.74 -10.73
CA ARG A 811 24.92 -5.36 -9.45
C ARG A 811 23.67 -6.22 -9.56
N GLN A 812 22.64 -5.76 -10.29
CA GLN A 812 21.42 -6.54 -10.48
C GLN A 812 21.64 -7.79 -11.32
N LEU A 813 22.38 -7.68 -12.43
CA LEU A 813 22.72 -8.84 -13.27
C LEU A 813 23.35 -9.95 -12.43
N LEU A 814 24.39 -9.62 -11.65
CA LEU A 814 25.06 -10.59 -10.78
C LEU A 814 24.13 -11.14 -9.68
N LEU A 815 23.27 -10.29 -9.10
CA LEU A 815 22.30 -10.72 -8.11
C LEU A 815 21.29 -11.73 -8.69
N HIS A 816 20.75 -11.45 -9.88
CA HIS A 816 19.72 -12.28 -10.51
C HIS A 816 20.27 -13.61 -11.03
N ALA A 817 21.50 -13.62 -11.55
CA ALA A 817 22.17 -14.86 -11.93
C ALA A 817 22.35 -15.81 -10.72
N ARG A 818 22.66 -15.28 -9.52
CA ARG A 818 22.73 -16.07 -8.27
C ARG A 818 21.38 -16.64 -7.81
N HIS A 819 20.26 -16.15 -8.35
CA HIS A 819 18.91 -16.64 -8.03
C HIS A 819 18.33 -17.53 -9.13
N GLN A 820 19.19 -18.09 -9.98
CA GLN A 820 18.84 -19.10 -10.98
C GLN A 820 19.07 -20.51 -10.42
N PHE A 821 18.14 -21.42 -10.68
CA PHE A 821 18.27 -22.84 -10.37
C PHE A 821 19.14 -23.57 -11.40
N VAL A 822 19.72 -24.71 -11.02
CA VAL A 822 20.55 -25.54 -11.92
C VAL A 822 19.81 -25.95 -13.20
N GLU A 823 18.49 -26.10 -13.16
CA GLU A 823 17.65 -26.43 -14.32
C GLU A 823 17.42 -25.26 -15.29
N GLY A 824 17.91 -24.06 -14.96
CA GLY A 824 17.86 -22.86 -15.79
C GLY A 824 16.67 -21.95 -15.53
N ASP A 825 15.65 -22.38 -14.78
CA ASP A 825 14.60 -21.49 -14.27
C ASP A 825 15.03 -20.69 -13.05
N VAL A 826 14.18 -19.77 -12.61
CA VAL A 826 14.52 -18.73 -11.63
C VAL A 826 13.45 -18.58 -10.56
N LEU A 827 13.77 -17.88 -9.48
CA LEU A 827 12.75 -17.32 -8.61
C LEU A 827 12.06 -16.16 -9.33
N HIS A 828 10.74 -16.17 -9.37
CA HIS A 828 9.92 -15.09 -9.92
C HIS A 828 10.06 -13.80 -9.09
N TRP A 829 10.08 -13.94 -7.77
CA TRP A 829 10.49 -12.90 -6.83
C TRP A 829 11.04 -13.51 -5.53
N TRP A 830 11.84 -12.74 -4.78
CA TRP A 830 12.38 -13.17 -3.49
C TRP A 830 12.59 -12.00 -2.52
N HIS A 831 12.63 -12.32 -1.23
CA HIS A 831 13.15 -11.40 -0.22
C HIS A 831 14.62 -11.69 0.04
N ALA A 832 15.43 -10.63 0.13
CA ALA A 832 16.81 -10.76 0.55
C ALA A 832 16.92 -11.26 2.00
N GLU A 833 18.12 -11.71 2.37
CA GLU A 833 18.49 -12.00 3.76
C GLU A 833 18.06 -10.86 4.70
N PRO A 834 17.48 -11.18 5.87
CA PRO A 834 17.50 -12.49 6.55
C PRO A 834 16.35 -13.43 6.16
N ILE A 835 15.44 -13.03 5.25
CA ILE A 835 14.27 -13.85 4.92
C ILE A 835 14.66 -15.03 4.02
N GLY A 836 15.53 -14.79 3.03
CA GLY A 836 16.11 -15.82 2.17
C GLY A 836 15.12 -16.62 1.30
N ARG A 837 13.85 -16.24 1.25
CA ARG A 837 12.77 -17.00 0.61
C ARG A 837 12.19 -16.30 -0.61
N GLY A 838 11.71 -17.09 -1.56
CA GLY A 838 11.12 -16.58 -2.79
C GLY A 838 10.12 -17.54 -3.44
N LEU A 839 9.46 -17.06 -4.48
CA LEU A 839 8.45 -17.80 -5.23
C LEU A 839 9.05 -18.39 -6.50
N ARG A 840 9.00 -19.70 -6.67
CA ARG A 840 9.32 -20.40 -7.93
C ARG A 840 8.03 -20.62 -8.72
N THR A 841 7.98 -20.23 -9.99
CA THR A 841 6.78 -20.29 -10.85
C THR A 841 7.11 -20.93 -12.22
N ARG A 842 6.12 -20.98 -13.13
CA ARG A 842 6.34 -21.33 -14.56
C ARG A 842 6.16 -20.13 -15.48
N PHE A 843 6.50 -18.93 -15.00
CA PHE A 843 6.45 -17.74 -15.83
C PHE A 843 7.55 -17.81 -16.89
N SER A 844 7.14 -17.75 -18.15
CA SER A 844 8.04 -18.01 -19.28
C SER A 844 8.96 -16.83 -19.60
N ASP A 845 8.53 -15.61 -19.27
CA ASP A 845 9.25 -14.38 -19.59
C ASP A 845 10.39 -14.07 -18.63
N ASP A 846 10.28 -14.48 -17.36
CA ASP A 846 11.30 -14.27 -16.32
C ASP A 846 12.69 -14.72 -16.79
N LEU A 847 12.74 -15.81 -17.55
CA LEU A 847 13.97 -16.41 -18.09
C LEU A 847 14.72 -15.46 -19.02
N LEU A 848 14.01 -14.62 -19.75
CA LEU A 848 14.52 -13.89 -20.91
C LEU A 848 15.01 -12.47 -20.57
N TRP A 849 14.67 -11.95 -19.39
CA TRP A 849 15.12 -10.61 -18.96
C TRP A 849 16.62 -10.54 -18.64
N LEU A 850 17.20 -11.61 -18.10
CA LEU A 850 18.63 -11.67 -17.79
C LEU A 850 19.50 -11.54 -19.06
N PRO A 851 19.31 -12.35 -20.11
CA PRO A 851 20.10 -12.20 -21.34
C PRO A 851 19.81 -10.90 -22.09
N LEU A 852 18.57 -10.37 -22.06
CA LEU A 852 18.27 -9.07 -22.66
C LEU A 852 19.11 -7.94 -22.02
N LEU A 853 19.04 -7.79 -20.70
CA LEU A 853 19.80 -6.74 -20.01
C LEU A 853 21.31 -6.95 -20.14
N THR A 854 21.76 -8.20 -20.29
CA THR A 854 23.17 -8.49 -20.56
C THR A 854 23.61 -7.89 -21.89
N CYS A 855 22.82 -8.05 -22.96
CA CYS A 855 23.10 -7.41 -24.25
C CYS A 855 23.11 -5.88 -24.14
N ASP A 856 22.10 -5.29 -23.50
CA ASP A 856 22.01 -3.84 -23.26
C ASP A 856 23.24 -3.33 -22.47
N TYR A 857 23.64 -4.03 -21.41
CA TYR A 857 24.81 -3.66 -20.59
C TYR A 857 26.12 -3.76 -21.37
N LEU A 858 26.34 -4.84 -22.12
CA LEU A 858 27.54 -5.02 -22.94
C LEU A 858 27.63 -3.97 -24.04
N GLY A 859 26.52 -3.66 -24.70
CA GLY A 859 26.46 -2.58 -25.69
C GLY A 859 26.78 -1.23 -25.06
N ALA A 860 26.11 -0.88 -23.96
CA ALA A 860 26.29 0.40 -23.29
C ALA A 860 27.71 0.60 -22.73
N THR A 861 28.33 -0.44 -22.18
CA THR A 861 29.58 -0.31 -21.39
C THR A 861 30.83 -0.86 -22.07
N GLY A 862 30.68 -1.82 -22.99
CA GLY A 862 31.79 -2.63 -23.51
C GLY A 862 32.42 -3.58 -22.48
N ASP A 863 31.86 -3.71 -21.27
CA ASP A 863 32.44 -4.51 -20.18
C ASP A 863 32.18 -6.02 -20.36
N SER A 864 32.96 -6.66 -21.22
CA SER A 864 32.88 -8.11 -21.44
C SER A 864 33.28 -8.94 -20.22
N SER A 865 33.93 -8.35 -19.20
CA SER A 865 34.35 -9.07 -18.00
C SER A 865 33.17 -9.62 -17.20
N LEU A 866 31.99 -9.01 -17.33
CA LEU A 866 30.75 -9.51 -16.74
C LEU A 866 30.51 -10.97 -17.10
N LEU A 867 30.74 -11.36 -18.36
CA LEU A 867 30.46 -12.71 -18.87
C LEU A 867 31.36 -13.77 -18.22
N ASP A 868 32.50 -13.37 -17.66
CA ASP A 868 33.49 -14.24 -17.02
C ASP A 868 33.27 -14.42 -15.51
N GLU A 869 32.36 -13.65 -14.90
CA GLU A 869 32.03 -13.74 -13.48
C GLU A 869 31.47 -15.13 -13.17
N VAL A 870 32.03 -15.80 -12.17
CA VAL A 870 31.60 -17.15 -11.75
C VAL A 870 30.66 -17.04 -10.57
N LEU A 871 29.47 -17.61 -10.69
CA LEU A 871 28.39 -17.48 -9.71
C LEU A 871 27.77 -18.84 -9.41
N PRO A 872 27.26 -19.05 -8.18
CA PRO A 872 26.57 -20.28 -7.83
C PRO A 872 25.17 -20.36 -8.41
N TYR A 873 24.70 -21.58 -8.66
CA TYR A 873 23.28 -21.88 -8.88
C TYR A 873 22.56 -22.26 -7.58
N LEU A 874 21.23 -22.19 -7.62
CA LEU A 874 20.34 -22.70 -6.60
C LEU A 874 19.85 -24.13 -6.91
N LYS A 875 19.38 -24.82 -5.88
CA LYS A 875 18.60 -26.06 -5.98
C LYS A 875 17.38 -25.98 -5.06
N ALA A 876 16.27 -26.51 -5.55
CA ALA A 876 15.03 -26.72 -4.79
C ALA A 876 14.18 -27.75 -5.55
N PRO A 877 13.16 -28.38 -4.92
CA PRO A 877 12.22 -29.23 -5.63
C PRO A 877 11.60 -28.53 -6.84
N LEU A 878 11.45 -29.26 -7.96
CA LEU A 878 10.71 -28.79 -9.13
C LEU A 878 9.22 -28.67 -8.79
N LEU A 879 8.52 -27.80 -9.51
CA LEU A 879 7.06 -27.72 -9.42
C LEU A 879 6.43 -29.01 -9.97
N ALA A 880 5.67 -29.70 -9.13
CA ALA A 880 4.90 -30.88 -9.52
C ALA A 880 3.82 -30.55 -10.56
N GLU A 881 3.34 -31.56 -11.28
CA GLU A 881 2.22 -31.41 -12.20
C GLU A 881 0.99 -30.82 -11.48
N GLY A 882 0.36 -29.79 -12.06
CA GLY A 882 -0.77 -29.08 -11.47
C GLY A 882 -0.45 -28.02 -10.40
N HIS A 883 0.81 -27.89 -9.94
CA HIS A 883 1.22 -26.83 -9.01
C HIS A 883 1.75 -25.59 -9.75
N ASP A 884 1.10 -24.45 -9.65
CA ASP A 884 1.46 -23.26 -10.45
C ASP A 884 2.67 -22.49 -9.89
N GLU A 885 2.85 -22.54 -8.57
CA GLU A 885 3.86 -21.79 -7.82
C GLU A 885 4.26 -22.50 -6.52
N ASN A 886 5.41 -22.16 -5.96
CA ASN A 886 5.87 -22.64 -4.65
C ASN A 886 6.73 -21.58 -3.95
N TYR A 887 6.31 -21.14 -2.75
CA TYR A 887 7.09 -20.23 -1.91
C TYR A 887 8.03 -21.03 -1.02
N LEU A 888 9.34 -20.86 -1.23
CA LEU A 888 10.36 -21.73 -0.64
C LEU A 888 11.64 -20.98 -0.28
N GLU A 889 12.45 -21.60 0.57
CA GLU A 889 13.84 -21.23 0.79
C GLU A 889 14.72 -22.11 -0.11
N PRO A 890 15.41 -21.55 -1.11
CA PRO A 890 16.29 -22.32 -1.98
C PRO A 890 17.62 -22.62 -1.27
N GLU A 891 18.28 -23.71 -1.67
CA GLU A 891 19.62 -24.03 -1.20
C GLU A 891 20.65 -23.73 -2.30
N LEU A 892 21.91 -23.50 -1.93
CA LEU A 892 23.02 -23.51 -2.90
C LEU A 892 23.18 -24.91 -3.49
N SER A 893 23.32 -25.00 -4.82
CA SER A 893 23.45 -26.27 -5.51
C SER A 893 24.80 -26.96 -5.29
N GLY A 894 25.85 -26.17 -5.03
CA GLY A 894 27.25 -26.61 -5.07
C GLY A 894 27.85 -26.66 -6.49
N GLU A 895 27.09 -26.22 -7.49
CA GLU A 895 27.50 -26.03 -8.87
C GLU A 895 27.61 -24.53 -9.17
N ASP A 896 28.70 -24.15 -9.83
CA ASP A 896 28.96 -22.78 -10.27
C ASP A 896 28.99 -22.73 -11.80
N GLY A 897 28.67 -21.56 -12.37
CA GLY A 897 28.78 -21.30 -13.80
C GLY A 897 29.30 -19.90 -14.08
N SER A 898 29.85 -19.69 -15.28
CA SER A 898 30.11 -18.33 -15.74
C SER A 898 28.79 -17.60 -15.94
N PHE A 899 28.79 -16.28 -15.83
CA PHE A 899 27.60 -15.47 -16.09
C PHE A 899 27.06 -15.69 -17.52
N TYR A 900 27.95 -15.96 -18.49
CA TYR A 900 27.57 -16.42 -19.82
C TYR A 900 26.77 -17.73 -19.78
N ASP A 901 27.18 -18.71 -18.97
CA ASP A 901 26.44 -19.98 -18.82
C ASP A 901 25.06 -19.76 -18.18
N HIS A 902 24.93 -18.86 -17.21
CA HIS A 902 23.64 -18.49 -16.62
C HIS A 902 22.66 -17.98 -17.70
N CYS A 903 23.13 -17.05 -18.53
CA CYS A 903 22.36 -16.54 -19.68
C CYS A 903 22.00 -17.67 -20.65
N CYS A 904 22.97 -18.50 -21.04
CA CYS A 904 22.72 -19.61 -21.97
C CYS A 904 21.70 -20.62 -21.42
N ARG A 905 21.72 -20.94 -20.12
CA ARG A 905 20.74 -21.87 -19.52
C ARG A 905 19.31 -21.33 -19.58
N THR A 906 19.12 -20.03 -19.33
CA THR A 906 17.79 -19.42 -19.48
C THR A 906 17.30 -19.49 -20.93
N ILE A 907 18.16 -19.14 -21.90
CA ILE A 907 17.82 -19.20 -23.33
C ILE A 907 17.54 -20.64 -23.77
N ASP A 908 18.44 -21.58 -23.43
CA ASP A 908 18.33 -22.99 -23.78
C ASP A 908 17.00 -23.59 -23.31
N ARG A 909 16.52 -23.17 -22.13
CA ARG A 909 15.23 -23.57 -21.56
C ARG A 909 14.04 -22.95 -22.31
N SER A 910 14.17 -21.72 -22.80
CA SER A 910 13.11 -21.02 -23.54
C SER A 910 12.95 -21.46 -25.00
N LEU A 911 13.80 -22.36 -25.52
CA LEU A 911 13.69 -22.87 -26.90
C LEU A 911 12.58 -23.93 -27.08
N VAL A 912 11.86 -24.31 -26.02
CA VAL A 912 10.76 -25.27 -26.09
C VAL A 912 9.52 -24.57 -26.68
N THR A 913 8.92 -25.20 -27.69
CA THR A 913 7.75 -24.67 -28.41
C THR A 913 6.52 -25.57 -28.26
N GLY A 914 5.34 -24.97 -28.40
CA GLY A 914 4.07 -25.70 -28.46
C GLY A 914 3.71 -26.13 -29.88
N ALA A 915 2.40 -26.33 -30.11
CA ALA A 915 1.87 -26.92 -31.33
C ALA A 915 2.06 -26.05 -32.58
N HIS A 916 2.16 -24.73 -32.43
CA HIS A 916 2.32 -23.78 -33.53
C HIS A 916 3.78 -23.35 -33.74
N GLY A 917 4.72 -23.94 -32.99
CA GLY A 917 6.14 -23.56 -33.04
C GLY A 917 6.44 -22.25 -32.29
N LEU A 918 5.52 -21.80 -31.43
CA LEU A 918 5.66 -20.62 -30.58
C LEU A 918 6.11 -21.03 -29.17
N PRO A 919 6.76 -20.15 -28.39
CA PRO A 919 7.16 -20.47 -27.01
C PRO A 919 5.95 -20.77 -26.12
N LEU A 920 6.12 -21.74 -25.21
CA LEU A 920 5.10 -22.06 -24.21
C LEU A 920 4.93 -20.89 -23.24
N MET A 921 3.67 -20.55 -22.93
CA MET A 921 3.35 -19.45 -22.01
C MET A 921 3.52 -19.87 -20.54
N GLY A 922 3.26 -21.13 -20.20
CA GLY A 922 3.27 -21.61 -18.82
C GLY A 922 2.16 -20.97 -17.99
N THR A 923 2.43 -20.69 -16.72
CA THR A 923 1.45 -20.08 -15.79
C THR A 923 1.42 -18.56 -15.84
N GLY A 924 2.10 -17.96 -16.82
CA GLY A 924 2.10 -16.53 -17.08
C GLY A 924 3.26 -16.11 -17.98
N ASP A 925 3.10 -14.96 -18.60
CA ASP A 925 4.21 -14.19 -19.17
C ASP A 925 4.25 -12.83 -18.47
N TRP A 926 4.65 -11.74 -19.15
CA TRP A 926 4.69 -10.42 -18.53
C TRP A 926 3.33 -9.96 -17.96
N ASN A 927 2.20 -10.40 -18.55
CA ASN A 927 0.89 -10.12 -17.95
C ASN A 927 0.54 -11.18 -16.90
N ASP A 928 0.82 -10.86 -15.64
CA ASP A 928 0.57 -11.74 -14.49
C ASP A 928 -0.89 -12.22 -14.41
N GLY A 929 -1.84 -11.41 -14.89
CA GLY A 929 -3.27 -11.71 -14.86
C GLY A 929 -3.70 -12.83 -15.80
N MET A 930 -2.90 -13.15 -16.81
CA MET A 930 -3.17 -14.20 -17.80
C MET A 930 -2.71 -15.59 -17.33
N SER A 931 -2.93 -15.91 -16.05
CA SER A 931 -2.30 -17.04 -15.36
C SER A 931 -2.82 -18.43 -15.73
N ARG A 932 -3.92 -18.52 -16.50
CA ARG A 932 -4.54 -19.79 -16.90
C ARG A 932 -4.47 -20.09 -18.39
N VAL A 933 -3.74 -19.29 -19.17
CA VAL A 933 -3.64 -19.49 -20.63
C VAL A 933 -2.85 -20.76 -21.00
N GLY A 934 -1.72 -21.02 -20.35
CA GLY A 934 -0.83 -22.16 -20.63
C GLY A 934 -0.53 -23.04 -19.42
N ARG A 935 -1.45 -23.07 -18.44
CA ARG A 935 -1.27 -23.74 -17.14
C ARG A 935 -1.01 -25.24 -17.29
N GLU A 936 -1.60 -25.89 -18.29
CA GLU A 936 -1.42 -27.31 -18.57
C GLU A 936 -0.17 -27.60 -19.43
N GLY A 937 0.66 -26.57 -19.70
CA GLY A 937 1.93 -26.70 -20.41
C GLY A 937 1.79 -26.83 -21.92
N ARG A 938 0.65 -26.42 -22.50
CA ARG A 938 0.36 -26.50 -23.93
C ARG A 938 0.11 -25.13 -24.57
N GLY A 939 -0.40 -24.17 -23.80
CA GLY A 939 -0.64 -22.80 -24.27
C GLY A 939 0.66 -22.09 -24.66
N GLU A 940 0.57 -21.24 -25.68
CA GLU A 940 1.71 -20.58 -26.33
C GLU A 940 1.56 -19.05 -26.27
N SER A 941 2.67 -18.31 -26.13
CA SER A 941 2.68 -16.84 -26.12
C SER A 941 3.36 -16.28 -27.36
N VAL A 942 2.62 -15.50 -28.15
CA VAL A 942 3.16 -14.81 -29.34
C VAL A 942 4.10 -13.68 -28.93
N TRP A 943 3.78 -12.98 -27.84
CA TRP A 943 4.63 -11.92 -27.29
C TRP A 943 6.00 -12.47 -26.85
N VAL A 944 6.03 -13.58 -26.10
CA VAL A 944 7.30 -14.23 -25.72
C VAL A 944 8.08 -14.67 -26.97
N GLY A 945 7.40 -15.06 -28.04
CA GLY A 945 8.03 -15.34 -29.33
C GLY A 945 8.78 -14.15 -29.92
N PHE A 946 8.17 -12.96 -29.98
CA PHE A 946 8.86 -11.75 -30.42
C PHE A 946 10.00 -11.36 -29.49
N PHE A 947 9.78 -11.50 -28.18
CA PHE A 947 10.79 -11.20 -27.17
C PHE A 947 12.03 -12.09 -27.33
N LEU A 948 11.83 -13.42 -27.44
CA LEU A 948 12.90 -14.39 -27.68
C LEU A 948 13.59 -14.14 -29.02
N TYR A 949 12.86 -13.82 -30.09
CA TYR A 949 13.44 -13.53 -31.40
C TYR A 949 14.45 -12.37 -31.35
N ARG A 950 14.13 -11.30 -30.60
CA ARG A 950 15.03 -10.17 -30.36
C ARG A 950 16.28 -10.62 -29.63
N ILE A 951 16.12 -11.29 -28.48
CA ILE A 951 17.23 -11.75 -27.63
C ILE A 951 18.17 -12.65 -28.40
N LEU A 952 17.66 -13.63 -29.16
CA LEU A 952 18.51 -14.51 -29.96
C LEU A 952 19.34 -13.70 -30.98
N GLY A 953 18.74 -12.69 -31.62
CA GLY A 953 19.45 -11.83 -32.57
C GLY A 953 20.62 -11.08 -31.94
N GLU A 954 20.46 -10.58 -30.72
CA GLU A 954 21.49 -9.82 -29.99
C GLU A 954 22.52 -10.74 -29.30
N PHE A 955 22.11 -11.94 -28.86
CA PHE A 955 22.95 -12.85 -28.08
C PHE A 955 23.79 -13.81 -28.96
N ILE A 956 23.36 -14.13 -30.19
CA ILE A 956 24.15 -14.94 -31.13
C ILE A 956 25.57 -14.36 -31.36
N PRO A 957 25.76 -13.04 -31.59
CA PRO A 957 27.08 -12.42 -31.63
C PRO A 957 27.92 -12.65 -30.36
N VAL A 958 27.30 -12.64 -29.18
CA VAL A 958 27.97 -12.91 -27.90
C VAL A 958 28.49 -14.35 -27.88
N CYS A 959 27.66 -15.34 -28.22
CA CYS A 959 28.09 -16.74 -28.36
C CYS A 959 29.29 -16.89 -29.31
N ARG A 960 29.22 -16.22 -30.48
CA ARG A 960 30.30 -16.24 -31.48
C ARG A 960 31.59 -15.63 -30.92
N SER A 961 31.52 -14.49 -30.22
CA SER A 961 32.70 -13.86 -29.61
C SER A 961 33.35 -14.73 -28.54
N ARG A 962 32.59 -15.62 -27.90
CA ARG A 962 33.10 -16.59 -26.92
C ARG A 962 33.55 -17.92 -27.54
N GLY A 963 33.40 -18.08 -28.86
CA GLY A 963 33.75 -19.31 -29.57
C GLY A 963 32.74 -20.45 -29.40
N ASP A 964 31.54 -20.19 -28.86
CA ASP A 964 30.46 -21.17 -28.70
C ASP A 964 29.65 -21.29 -30.00
N VAL A 965 30.26 -21.96 -30.98
CA VAL A 965 29.68 -22.14 -32.33
C VAL A 965 28.45 -23.04 -32.30
N GLU A 966 28.37 -23.97 -31.36
CA GLU A 966 27.24 -24.90 -31.22
C GLU A 966 25.97 -24.16 -30.83
N ARG A 967 26.00 -23.37 -29.74
CA ARG A 967 24.83 -22.56 -29.36
C ARG A 967 24.51 -21.50 -30.38
N ALA A 968 25.52 -20.83 -30.94
CA ALA A 968 25.29 -19.84 -31.99
C ALA A 968 24.51 -20.43 -33.19
N THR A 969 24.84 -21.65 -33.61
CA THR A 969 24.14 -22.33 -34.70
C THR A 969 22.73 -22.77 -34.29
N ARG A 970 22.59 -23.38 -33.10
CA ARG A 970 21.29 -23.81 -32.57
C ARG A 970 20.31 -22.63 -32.41
N TYR A 971 20.80 -21.49 -31.93
CA TYR A 971 20.04 -20.27 -31.73
C TYR A 971 19.63 -19.65 -33.06
N GLU A 972 20.52 -19.62 -34.05
CA GLU A 972 20.21 -19.17 -35.41
C GLU A 972 19.11 -20.05 -36.05
N ASP A 973 19.26 -21.38 -36.00
CA ASP A 973 18.28 -22.33 -36.54
C ASP A 973 16.90 -22.18 -35.87
N HIS A 974 16.88 -21.98 -34.55
CA HIS A 974 15.65 -21.73 -33.83
C HIS A 974 15.04 -20.37 -34.22
N ARG A 975 15.85 -19.31 -34.31
CA ARG A 975 15.41 -17.96 -34.67
C ARG A 975 14.75 -17.92 -36.05
N VAL A 976 15.25 -18.70 -37.02
CA VAL A 976 14.63 -18.85 -38.35
C VAL A 976 13.25 -19.51 -38.25
N LYS A 977 13.12 -20.61 -37.50
CA LYS A 977 11.83 -21.31 -37.31
C LYS A 977 10.83 -20.45 -36.56
N LEU A 978 11.28 -19.74 -35.53
CA LEU A 978 10.46 -18.85 -34.73
C LEU A 978 9.93 -17.68 -35.56
N LEU A 979 10.74 -17.10 -36.45
CA LEU A 979 10.29 -16.05 -37.38
C LEU A 979 9.13 -16.51 -38.27
N ALA A 980 9.21 -17.75 -38.78
CA ALA A 980 8.14 -18.34 -39.56
C ALA A 980 6.89 -18.56 -38.68
N ALA A 981 7.03 -19.15 -37.49
CA ALA A 981 5.92 -19.39 -36.56
C ALA A 981 5.19 -18.10 -36.16
N LEU A 982 5.93 -17.02 -35.86
CA LEU A 982 5.38 -15.70 -35.54
C LEU A 982 4.55 -15.13 -36.69
N ASN A 983 4.98 -15.35 -37.93
CA ASN A 983 4.31 -14.84 -39.11
C ASN A 983 3.26 -15.79 -39.71
N ASP A 984 3.23 -17.06 -39.30
CA ASP A 984 2.20 -18.00 -39.73
C ASP A 984 1.14 -18.18 -38.64
N GLY A 985 1.51 -18.78 -37.51
CA GLY A 985 0.64 -19.01 -36.36
C GLY A 985 0.36 -17.74 -35.55
N GLY A 986 1.30 -16.79 -35.51
CA GLY A 986 1.09 -15.53 -34.78
C GLY A 986 0.22 -14.51 -35.51
N TRP A 987 0.04 -14.59 -36.83
CA TRP A 987 -0.69 -13.57 -37.61
C TRP A 987 -2.18 -13.88 -37.76
N ASP A 988 -3.04 -12.89 -37.45
CA ASP A 988 -4.50 -13.03 -37.50
C ASP A 988 -5.17 -12.37 -38.72
N GLY A 989 -4.37 -11.80 -39.62
CA GLY A 989 -4.83 -11.20 -40.87
C GLY A 989 -4.67 -9.68 -40.91
N GLU A 990 -4.97 -8.99 -39.81
CA GLU A 990 -4.81 -7.53 -39.66
C GLU A 990 -3.86 -7.16 -38.50
N TRP A 991 -3.71 -8.03 -37.51
CA TRP A 991 -2.83 -7.87 -36.36
C TRP A 991 -2.29 -9.22 -35.91
N TYR A 992 -1.35 -9.22 -34.96
CA TYR A 992 -0.81 -10.43 -34.35
C TYR A 992 -1.69 -10.90 -33.19
N ARG A 993 -1.93 -12.21 -33.12
CA ARG A 993 -2.57 -12.89 -31.98
C ARG A 993 -1.76 -12.64 -30.72
N ARG A 994 -2.44 -12.71 -29.57
CA ARG A 994 -1.79 -12.59 -28.27
C ARG A 994 -1.18 -13.92 -27.81
N ALA A 995 -1.95 -15.00 -27.92
CA ALA A 995 -1.58 -16.31 -27.40
C ALA A 995 -2.48 -17.41 -27.96
N TYR A 996 -2.17 -18.65 -27.60
CA TYR A 996 -3.06 -19.81 -27.71
C TYR A 996 -3.29 -20.41 -26.32
N TYR A 997 -4.54 -20.75 -26.01
CA TYR A 997 -4.89 -21.49 -24.80
C TYR A 997 -4.39 -22.95 -24.86
N ASP A 998 -4.34 -23.64 -23.73
CA ASP A 998 -4.01 -25.08 -23.65
C ASP A 998 -4.91 -25.98 -24.53
N ASN A 999 -6.14 -25.54 -24.82
CA ASN A 999 -7.08 -26.23 -25.71
C ASN A 999 -6.89 -25.90 -27.20
N GLY A 1000 -5.92 -25.06 -27.55
CA GLY A 1000 -5.64 -24.60 -28.91
C GLY A 1000 -6.49 -23.43 -29.41
N ALA A 1001 -7.42 -22.90 -28.60
CA ALA A 1001 -8.19 -21.72 -29.00
C ALA A 1001 -7.28 -20.47 -29.06
N PRO A 1002 -7.45 -19.60 -30.06
CA PRO A 1002 -6.67 -18.36 -30.14
C PRO A 1002 -7.16 -17.32 -29.13
N LEU A 1003 -6.22 -16.50 -28.64
CA LEU A 1003 -6.46 -15.31 -27.82
C LEU A 1003 -5.87 -14.08 -28.53
N GLY A 1004 -6.51 -12.91 -28.42
CA GLY A 1004 -6.07 -11.73 -29.19
C GLY A 1004 -6.40 -11.85 -30.67
N SER A 1005 -7.52 -12.50 -31.01
CA SER A 1005 -7.94 -12.74 -32.40
C SER A 1005 -9.23 -12.00 -32.71
N ARG A 1006 -9.44 -11.68 -33.99
CA ARG A 1006 -10.71 -11.20 -34.55
C ARG A 1006 -11.88 -12.17 -34.30
N GLU A 1007 -11.58 -13.46 -34.09
CA GLU A 1007 -12.56 -14.47 -33.70
C GLU A 1007 -12.93 -14.42 -32.21
N SER A 1008 -12.15 -13.73 -31.38
CA SER A 1008 -12.41 -13.59 -29.94
C SER A 1008 -13.55 -12.59 -29.67
N ASP A 1009 -14.41 -12.87 -28.69
CA ASP A 1009 -15.45 -11.92 -28.27
C ASP A 1009 -14.89 -10.79 -27.40
N GLU A 1010 -13.89 -11.12 -26.57
CA GLU A 1010 -13.19 -10.26 -25.62
C GLU A 1010 -11.68 -10.43 -25.84
N CYS A 1011 -10.89 -9.41 -25.54
CA CYS A 1011 -9.45 -9.34 -25.88
C CYS A 1011 -9.23 -9.68 -27.36
N LYS A 1012 -9.85 -8.91 -28.26
CA LYS A 1012 -9.68 -9.08 -29.71
C LYS A 1012 -8.30 -8.69 -30.18
N ILE A 1013 -7.75 -7.66 -29.56
CA ILE A 1013 -6.41 -7.14 -29.80
C ILE A 1013 -5.80 -6.71 -28.47
N ASP A 1014 -4.50 -6.87 -28.36
CA ASP A 1014 -3.70 -6.45 -27.22
C ASP A 1014 -2.45 -5.68 -27.68
N THR A 1015 -1.93 -4.81 -26.83
CA THR A 1015 -0.82 -3.93 -27.18
C THR A 1015 0.54 -4.64 -27.18
N LEU A 1016 0.73 -5.73 -26.42
CA LEU A 1016 2.05 -6.35 -26.24
C LEU A 1016 2.54 -6.97 -27.55
N ALA A 1017 1.73 -7.86 -28.14
CA ALA A 1017 2.11 -8.55 -29.36
C ALA A 1017 2.36 -7.56 -30.51
N GLN A 1018 1.52 -6.52 -30.63
CA GLN A 1018 1.67 -5.50 -31.67
C GLN A 1018 2.96 -4.70 -31.49
N SER A 1019 3.22 -4.21 -30.28
CA SER A 1019 4.40 -3.38 -30.01
C SER A 1019 5.70 -4.18 -30.24
N TRP A 1020 5.74 -5.41 -29.74
CA TRP A 1020 6.93 -6.25 -29.83
C TRP A 1020 7.18 -6.82 -31.22
N ALA A 1021 6.17 -6.88 -32.09
CA ALA A 1021 6.36 -7.19 -33.50
C ALA A 1021 7.30 -6.17 -34.19
N ILE A 1022 7.22 -4.90 -33.78
CA ILE A 1022 8.08 -3.81 -34.26
C ILE A 1022 9.41 -3.78 -33.50
N ILE A 1023 9.37 -3.78 -32.17
CA ILE A 1023 10.56 -3.67 -31.30
C ILE A 1023 11.55 -4.83 -31.54
N SER A 1024 11.06 -6.01 -31.91
CA SER A 1024 11.90 -7.17 -32.26
C SER A 1024 12.39 -7.17 -33.71
N LYS A 1025 11.84 -6.31 -34.56
CA LYS A 1025 12.07 -6.23 -36.02
C LYS A 1025 11.74 -7.54 -36.76
N ALA A 1026 10.83 -8.35 -36.21
CA ALA A 1026 10.42 -9.63 -36.77
C ALA A 1026 9.23 -9.50 -37.75
N ALA A 1027 8.43 -8.44 -37.62
CA ALA A 1027 7.32 -8.18 -38.52
C ALA A 1027 7.82 -7.75 -39.92
N PRO A 1028 7.35 -8.38 -40.99
CA PRO A 1028 7.47 -7.85 -42.34
C PRO A 1028 6.86 -6.44 -42.45
N PRO A 1029 7.40 -5.54 -43.30
CA PRO A 1029 6.94 -4.15 -43.36
C PRO A 1029 5.43 -3.97 -43.56
N ASP A 1030 4.82 -4.75 -44.46
CA ASP A 1030 3.38 -4.70 -44.74
C ASP A 1030 2.52 -5.07 -43.52
N ARG A 1031 3.01 -5.98 -42.69
CA ARG A 1031 2.32 -6.39 -41.45
C ARG A 1031 2.61 -5.45 -40.29
N ALA A 1032 3.81 -4.88 -40.25
CA ALA A 1032 4.16 -3.84 -39.31
C ALA A 1032 3.20 -2.65 -39.46
N ASP A 1033 3.01 -2.15 -40.68
CA ASP A 1033 2.08 -1.07 -40.99
C ASP A 1033 0.65 -1.40 -40.50
N LEU A 1034 0.12 -2.57 -40.87
CA LEU A 1034 -1.22 -3.01 -40.48
C LEU A 1034 -1.39 -3.19 -38.96
N ALA A 1035 -0.39 -3.77 -38.28
CA ALA A 1035 -0.44 -3.97 -36.83
C ALA A 1035 -0.43 -2.63 -36.08
N MET A 1036 0.37 -1.66 -36.54
CA MET A 1036 0.43 -0.32 -35.96
C MET A 1036 -0.87 0.46 -36.20
N GLU A 1037 -1.42 0.42 -37.42
CA GLU A 1037 -2.73 1.01 -37.74
C GLU A 1037 -3.86 0.41 -36.88
N ALA A 1038 -3.84 -0.91 -36.68
CA ALA A 1038 -4.82 -1.60 -35.84
C ALA A 1038 -4.66 -1.22 -34.35
N MET A 1039 -3.44 -1.19 -33.84
CA MET A 1039 -3.14 -0.78 -32.47
C MET A 1039 -3.62 0.66 -32.21
N GLU A 1040 -3.27 1.61 -33.08
CA GLU A 1040 -3.71 2.99 -32.93
C GLU A 1040 -5.24 3.13 -33.01
N ARG A 1041 -5.89 2.43 -33.93
CA ARG A 1041 -7.34 2.50 -34.11
C ARG A 1041 -8.12 1.93 -32.92
N GLU A 1042 -7.68 0.79 -32.39
CA GLU A 1042 -8.46 0.03 -31.39
C GLU A 1042 -8.06 0.37 -29.95
N LEU A 1043 -6.78 0.66 -29.69
CA LEU A 1043 -6.23 0.74 -28.33
C LEU A 1043 -5.91 2.18 -27.89
N VAL A 1044 -5.64 3.11 -28.81
CA VAL A 1044 -5.39 4.52 -28.47
C VAL A 1044 -6.70 5.29 -28.41
N SER A 1045 -6.96 5.94 -27.27
CA SER A 1045 -8.15 6.75 -27.04
C SER A 1045 -7.75 8.18 -26.70
N GLU A 1046 -7.57 9.03 -27.70
CA GLU A 1046 -7.17 10.44 -27.47
C GLU A 1046 -8.22 11.21 -26.66
N ARG A 1047 -9.51 10.92 -26.87
CA ARG A 1047 -10.61 11.52 -26.11
C ARG A 1047 -10.49 11.26 -24.61
N GLU A 1048 -10.06 10.06 -24.25
CA GLU A 1048 -9.93 9.62 -22.86
C GLU A 1048 -8.51 9.81 -22.33
N GLY A 1049 -7.57 10.17 -23.20
CA GLY A 1049 -6.16 10.37 -22.88
C GLY A 1049 -5.43 9.09 -22.47
N ILE A 1050 -5.80 7.93 -23.03
CA ILE A 1050 -5.23 6.63 -22.61
C ILE A 1050 -4.84 5.73 -23.79
N ILE A 1051 -3.88 4.84 -23.55
CA ILE A 1051 -3.53 3.68 -24.40
C ILE A 1051 -3.92 2.40 -23.67
N ARG A 1052 -4.94 1.69 -24.15
CA ARG A 1052 -5.46 0.48 -23.51
C ARG A 1052 -4.50 -0.70 -23.70
N LEU A 1053 -4.40 -1.56 -22.69
CA LEU A 1053 -3.64 -2.80 -22.78
C LEU A 1053 -4.29 -3.79 -23.77
N LEU A 1054 -5.62 -3.90 -23.73
CA LEU A 1054 -6.41 -4.80 -24.57
C LEU A 1054 -7.83 -4.27 -24.76
N THR A 1055 -8.53 -4.72 -25.80
CA THR A 1055 -9.95 -4.40 -26.00
C THR A 1055 -10.69 -5.48 -26.82
N PRO A 1056 -11.99 -5.72 -26.58
CA PRO A 1056 -12.75 -5.35 -25.38
C PRO A 1056 -12.20 -6.04 -24.11
N PRO A 1057 -12.47 -5.54 -22.89
CA PRO A 1057 -12.04 -6.20 -21.65
C PRO A 1057 -12.76 -7.53 -21.41
N PHE A 1058 -12.16 -8.41 -20.61
CA PHE A 1058 -12.74 -9.68 -20.19
C PHE A 1058 -13.89 -9.48 -19.20
N VAL A 1059 -15.02 -10.14 -19.46
CA VAL A 1059 -16.20 -10.18 -18.59
C VAL A 1059 -16.78 -11.59 -18.56
N ASN A 1060 -17.10 -12.16 -19.71
CA ASN A 1060 -17.87 -13.40 -19.86
C ASN A 1060 -17.20 -14.43 -20.79
N THR A 1061 -15.93 -14.24 -21.17
CA THR A 1061 -15.20 -15.18 -22.03
C THR A 1061 -15.36 -16.65 -21.59
N PRO A 1062 -15.59 -17.58 -22.54
CA PRO A 1062 -15.73 -19.02 -22.27
C PRO A 1062 -14.38 -19.69 -21.96
N ASN A 1063 -13.27 -19.17 -22.49
CA ASN A 1063 -11.93 -19.61 -22.14
C ASN A 1063 -11.45 -18.79 -20.94
N ASP A 1064 -10.90 -19.46 -19.92
CA ASP A 1064 -10.46 -18.83 -18.67
C ASP A 1064 -9.05 -18.21 -18.85
N PRO A 1065 -8.91 -16.87 -18.95
CA PRO A 1065 -7.60 -16.24 -19.05
C PRO A 1065 -6.82 -16.26 -17.73
N GLY A 1066 -7.49 -16.51 -16.59
CA GLY A 1066 -6.92 -16.34 -15.26
C GLY A 1066 -7.50 -15.13 -14.54
N TYR A 1067 -6.84 -14.70 -13.47
CA TYR A 1067 -7.41 -13.74 -12.53
C TYR A 1067 -7.63 -12.33 -13.10
N ILE A 1068 -7.07 -12.01 -14.29
CA ILE A 1068 -7.36 -10.76 -15.02
C ILE A 1068 -8.86 -10.50 -15.18
N LYS A 1069 -9.67 -11.56 -15.38
CA LYS A 1069 -11.13 -11.47 -15.51
C LYS A 1069 -11.82 -11.00 -14.21
N GLY A 1070 -11.16 -11.21 -13.07
CA GLY A 1070 -11.62 -10.78 -11.76
C GLY A 1070 -11.59 -9.26 -11.58
N TYR A 1071 -10.67 -8.55 -12.26
CA TYR A 1071 -10.66 -7.09 -12.25
C TYR A 1071 -11.92 -6.51 -12.89
N VAL A 1072 -12.31 -5.33 -12.43
CA VAL A 1072 -13.33 -4.51 -13.10
C VAL A 1072 -12.91 -4.28 -14.56
N ALA A 1073 -13.86 -4.47 -15.48
CA ALA A 1073 -13.63 -4.22 -16.90
C ALA A 1073 -13.23 -2.76 -17.14
N GLY A 1074 -12.14 -2.54 -17.89
CA GLY A 1074 -11.51 -1.24 -18.16
C GLY A 1074 -10.65 -0.69 -17.01
N VAL A 1075 -10.33 -1.51 -16.01
CA VAL A 1075 -9.43 -1.16 -14.90
C VAL A 1075 -8.19 -2.05 -14.98
N ARG A 1076 -7.02 -1.47 -14.69
CA ARG A 1076 -5.74 -2.20 -14.60
C ARG A 1076 -5.46 -2.99 -15.89
N GLU A 1077 -4.98 -4.23 -15.80
CA GLU A 1077 -4.65 -5.07 -16.95
C GLU A 1077 -5.89 -5.46 -17.77
N ASN A 1078 -7.09 -5.42 -17.19
CA ASN A 1078 -8.34 -5.81 -17.87
C ASN A 1078 -8.92 -4.66 -18.69
N GLY A 1079 -8.18 -4.18 -19.69
CA GLY A 1079 -8.61 -3.16 -20.67
C GLY A 1079 -8.50 -1.70 -20.21
N GLY A 1080 -7.86 -1.45 -19.06
CA GLY A 1080 -7.36 -0.11 -18.72
C GLY A 1080 -6.05 0.19 -19.46
N GLN A 1081 -5.49 1.38 -19.24
CA GLN A 1081 -4.09 1.63 -19.56
C GLN A 1081 -3.22 1.00 -18.48
N TYR A 1082 -2.30 0.14 -18.89
CA TYR A 1082 -1.18 -0.26 -18.05
C TYR A 1082 0.07 0.44 -18.60
N THR A 1083 0.51 1.48 -17.91
CA THR A 1083 1.44 2.49 -18.45
C THR A 1083 2.75 1.88 -18.93
N HIS A 1084 3.22 0.81 -18.30
CA HIS A 1084 4.40 0.07 -18.73
C HIS A 1084 4.23 -0.48 -20.16
N ALA A 1085 3.13 -1.16 -20.44
CA ALA A 1085 2.85 -1.66 -21.79
C ALA A 1085 2.55 -0.52 -22.79
N ALA A 1086 1.92 0.56 -22.32
CA ALA A 1086 1.74 1.76 -23.11
C ALA A 1086 3.07 2.41 -23.51
N CYS A 1087 4.11 2.34 -22.67
CA CYS A 1087 5.46 2.79 -23.04
C CYS A 1087 5.99 1.98 -24.22
N TRP A 1088 5.77 0.66 -24.28
CA TRP A 1088 6.16 -0.13 -25.45
C TRP A 1088 5.37 0.22 -26.70
N ALA A 1089 4.09 0.57 -26.58
CA ALA A 1089 3.32 1.07 -27.71
C ALA A 1089 3.90 2.39 -28.25
N VAL A 1090 4.33 3.29 -27.36
CA VAL A 1090 5.03 4.52 -27.76
C VAL A 1090 6.39 4.22 -28.38
N GLN A 1091 7.12 3.27 -27.81
CA GLN A 1091 8.40 2.80 -28.35
C GLN A 1091 8.25 2.27 -29.78
N SER A 1092 7.26 1.42 -30.03
CA SER A 1092 7.02 0.85 -31.36
C SER A 1092 6.62 1.92 -32.37
N ILE A 1093 5.81 2.91 -31.98
CA ILE A 1093 5.49 4.09 -32.82
C ILE A 1093 6.77 4.86 -33.19
N ALA A 1094 7.65 5.12 -32.21
CA ALA A 1094 8.90 5.81 -32.45
C ALA A 1094 9.84 5.01 -33.37
N GLU A 1095 10.01 3.70 -33.12
CA GLU A 1095 10.86 2.82 -33.92
C GLU A 1095 10.30 2.55 -35.33
N HIS A 1096 8.98 2.67 -35.51
CA HIS A 1096 8.33 2.63 -36.82
C HIS A 1096 8.56 3.89 -37.66
N GLY A 1097 9.01 5.00 -37.03
CA GLY A 1097 9.34 6.25 -37.70
C GLY A 1097 8.24 7.31 -37.67
N GLU A 1098 7.21 7.14 -36.82
CA GLU A 1098 6.08 8.07 -36.68
C GLU A 1098 6.42 9.23 -35.72
N ASN A 1099 7.36 10.06 -36.15
CA ASN A 1099 8.02 11.09 -35.35
C ASN A 1099 7.07 12.14 -34.74
N ASN A 1100 6.02 12.53 -35.46
CA ASN A 1100 5.00 13.45 -34.95
C ASN A 1100 4.03 12.82 -33.95
N ARG A 1101 3.94 11.47 -33.90
CA ARG A 1101 3.04 10.73 -33.00
C ARG A 1101 3.73 10.35 -31.70
N ALA A 1102 4.97 9.88 -31.77
CA ALA A 1102 5.71 9.31 -30.65
C ALA A 1102 5.72 10.24 -29.42
N LEU A 1103 6.18 11.49 -29.57
CA LEU A 1103 6.22 12.44 -28.45
C LEU A 1103 4.83 12.76 -27.90
N ARG A 1104 3.82 12.93 -28.77
CA ARG A 1104 2.45 13.24 -28.32
C ARG A 1104 1.89 12.11 -27.46
N LEU A 1105 2.08 10.86 -27.89
CA LEU A 1105 1.64 9.70 -27.12
C LEU A 1105 2.46 9.55 -25.83
N TRP A 1106 3.76 9.81 -25.85
CA TRP A 1106 4.59 9.82 -24.65
C TRP A 1106 4.10 10.86 -23.63
N GLU A 1107 3.85 12.09 -24.06
CA GLU A 1107 3.32 13.16 -23.22
C GLU A 1107 1.94 12.82 -22.67
N MET A 1108 1.10 12.13 -23.45
CA MET A 1108 -0.21 11.66 -23.03
C MET A 1108 -0.12 10.71 -21.83
N LEU A 1109 0.96 9.93 -21.70
CA LEU A 1109 1.17 9.05 -20.55
C LEU A 1109 1.65 9.78 -19.28
N THR A 1110 2.08 11.04 -19.40
CA THR A 1110 2.72 11.75 -18.27
C THR A 1110 1.70 12.15 -17.21
N PRO A 1111 2.06 12.07 -15.91
CA PRO A 1111 1.20 12.56 -14.84
C PRO A 1111 0.96 14.07 -14.94
N ILE A 1112 1.90 14.83 -15.54
CA ILE A 1112 1.76 16.27 -15.79
C ILE A 1112 0.61 16.53 -16.77
N SER A 1113 0.54 15.82 -17.90
CA SER A 1113 -0.53 15.99 -18.89
C SER A 1113 -1.91 15.67 -18.32
N HIS A 1114 -2.01 14.62 -17.49
CA HIS A 1114 -3.25 14.26 -16.83
C HIS A 1114 -3.72 15.25 -15.76
N SER A 1115 -2.90 16.22 -15.37
CA SER A 1115 -3.16 17.07 -14.20
C SER A 1115 -2.89 18.56 -14.44
N ARG A 1116 -2.84 19.02 -15.70
CA ARG A 1116 -2.51 20.43 -16.04
C ARG A 1116 -3.47 21.49 -15.47
N THR A 1117 -4.68 21.09 -15.10
CA THR A 1117 -5.73 21.97 -14.58
C THR A 1117 -6.31 21.37 -13.30
N PRO A 1118 -6.98 22.18 -12.46
CA PRO A 1118 -7.69 21.68 -11.28
C PRO A 1118 -8.68 20.56 -11.60
N GLU A 1119 -9.44 20.70 -12.69
CA GLU A 1119 -10.42 19.70 -13.12
C GLU A 1119 -9.75 18.41 -13.57
N ALA A 1120 -8.63 18.51 -14.30
CA ALA A 1120 -7.86 17.34 -14.72
C ALA A 1120 -7.21 16.63 -13.50
N ALA A 1121 -6.68 17.39 -12.54
CA ALA A 1121 -6.17 16.84 -11.29
C ALA A 1121 -7.26 16.14 -10.46
N ASP A 1122 -8.50 16.64 -10.45
CA ASP A 1122 -9.64 16.01 -9.77
C ASP A 1122 -10.08 14.69 -10.44
N VAL A 1123 -9.88 14.56 -11.76
CA VAL A 1123 -10.10 13.33 -12.54
C VAL A 1123 -8.95 12.34 -12.30
N TYR A 1124 -7.70 12.77 -12.47
CA TYR A 1124 -6.50 11.93 -12.30
C TYR A 1124 -6.29 11.46 -10.86
N LYS A 1125 -6.62 12.34 -9.90
CA LYS A 1125 -6.57 12.17 -8.43
C LYS A 1125 -5.19 12.02 -7.79
N VAL A 1126 -4.30 11.26 -8.41
CA VAL A 1126 -3.00 10.86 -7.85
C VAL A 1126 -1.88 11.85 -8.21
N GLU A 1127 -0.64 11.55 -7.81
CA GLU A 1127 0.49 12.48 -7.86
C GLU A 1127 0.83 12.95 -9.29
N PRO A 1128 0.96 14.26 -9.53
CA PRO A 1128 1.27 14.84 -10.83
C PRO A 1128 2.76 14.80 -11.21
N TYR A 1129 3.61 14.27 -10.33
CA TYR A 1129 5.08 14.18 -10.46
C TYR A 1129 5.61 12.75 -10.38
N ALA A 1130 4.73 11.75 -10.20
CA ALA A 1130 5.11 10.34 -10.18
C ALA A 1130 4.21 9.54 -11.13
N VAL A 1131 4.82 8.66 -11.93
CA VAL A 1131 4.09 7.87 -12.93
C VAL A 1131 3.22 6.83 -12.23
N ALA A 1132 1.96 6.73 -12.67
CA ALA A 1132 1.05 5.66 -12.29
C ALA A 1132 1.28 4.39 -13.11
N ALA A 1133 1.21 3.22 -12.47
CA ALA A 1133 1.24 1.92 -13.12
C ALA A 1133 0.10 1.78 -14.13
N ASP A 1134 -1.03 2.41 -13.84
CA ASP A 1134 -2.25 2.27 -14.61
C ASP A 1134 -3.14 3.52 -14.57
N VAL A 1135 -3.94 3.69 -15.63
CA VAL A 1135 -4.98 4.72 -15.75
C VAL A 1135 -6.28 4.04 -16.20
N TYR A 1136 -7.37 4.31 -15.49
CA TYR A 1136 -8.64 3.62 -15.72
C TYR A 1136 -9.34 4.10 -16.98
N GLY A 1137 -9.89 3.15 -17.75
CA GLY A 1137 -10.63 3.37 -19.00
C GLY A 1137 -12.14 3.07 -18.90
N ALA A 1138 -12.66 2.81 -17.70
CA ALA A 1138 -14.08 2.49 -17.48
C ALA A 1138 -14.82 3.58 -16.72
N GLN A 1139 -16.08 3.83 -17.10
CA GLN A 1139 -16.97 4.69 -16.32
C GLN A 1139 -17.23 4.10 -14.91
N PRO A 1140 -17.34 4.94 -13.87
CA PRO A 1140 -17.24 6.41 -13.87
C PRO A 1140 -15.81 6.96 -13.68
N HIS A 1141 -14.78 6.12 -13.80
CA HIS A 1141 -13.39 6.44 -13.43
C HIS A 1141 -12.46 6.73 -14.61
N ILE A 1142 -12.99 7.00 -15.81
CA ILE A 1142 -12.14 7.27 -16.98
C ILE A 1142 -11.16 8.40 -16.69
N GLY A 1143 -9.87 8.15 -16.94
CA GLY A 1143 -8.77 9.11 -16.72
C GLY A 1143 -8.22 9.16 -15.29
N ARG A 1144 -8.81 8.41 -14.35
CA ARG A 1144 -8.29 8.31 -12.98
C ARG A 1144 -7.01 7.47 -12.94
N GLY A 1145 -5.96 7.99 -12.31
CA GLY A 1145 -4.74 7.25 -12.05
C GLY A 1145 -4.96 6.18 -10.97
N GLY A 1146 -4.36 5.02 -11.20
CA GLY A 1146 -4.33 3.89 -10.29
C GLY A 1146 -3.14 3.95 -9.34
N TRP A 1147 -2.29 2.93 -9.36
CA TRP A 1147 -1.20 2.81 -8.38
C TRP A 1147 0.03 3.62 -8.79
N THR A 1148 0.36 4.69 -8.05
CA THR A 1148 1.55 5.51 -8.28
C THR A 1148 2.82 4.97 -7.62
N TRP A 1149 3.96 5.51 -8.05
CA TRP A 1149 5.31 5.24 -7.53
C TRP A 1149 5.87 3.84 -7.79
N TYR A 1150 5.25 2.78 -7.26
CA TYR A 1150 5.75 1.41 -7.33
C TYR A 1150 5.39 0.77 -8.68
N THR A 1151 6.01 1.24 -9.76
CA THR A 1151 5.89 0.68 -11.10
C THR A 1151 7.17 0.80 -11.94
N GLY A 1152 7.46 -0.23 -12.75
CA GLY A 1152 8.52 -0.18 -13.78
C GLY A 1152 8.22 0.77 -14.94
N SER A 1153 7.02 1.36 -14.99
CA SER A 1153 6.65 2.36 -15.99
C SER A 1153 7.59 3.57 -15.97
N SER A 1154 8.11 3.96 -14.80
CA SER A 1154 9.06 5.08 -14.68
C SER A 1154 10.35 4.83 -15.47
N GLY A 1155 10.92 3.62 -15.36
CA GLY A 1155 12.13 3.23 -16.06
C GLY A 1155 11.91 3.12 -17.56
N TRP A 1156 10.82 2.49 -18.00
CA TRP A 1156 10.50 2.40 -19.42
C TRP A 1156 10.19 3.76 -20.04
N MET A 1157 9.45 4.62 -19.36
CA MET A 1157 9.15 5.95 -19.84
C MET A 1157 10.42 6.79 -20.04
N TYR A 1158 11.42 6.63 -19.16
CA TYR A 1158 12.74 7.23 -19.30
C TYR A 1158 13.50 6.68 -20.51
N ARG A 1159 13.55 5.34 -20.66
CA ARG A 1159 14.20 4.69 -21.82
C ARG A 1159 13.56 5.12 -23.13
N VAL A 1160 12.24 5.13 -23.24
CA VAL A 1160 11.54 5.53 -24.48
C VAL A 1160 11.83 6.98 -24.84
N ALA A 1161 11.87 7.88 -23.85
CA ALA A 1161 12.24 9.28 -24.11
C ALA A 1161 13.67 9.41 -24.63
N LEU A 1162 14.64 8.76 -23.98
CA LEU A 1162 16.04 8.88 -24.35
C LEU A 1162 16.41 8.08 -25.60
N GLU A 1163 16.09 6.79 -25.63
CA GLU A 1163 16.58 5.81 -26.60
C GLU A 1163 15.76 5.80 -27.89
N SER A 1164 14.46 6.11 -27.82
CA SER A 1164 13.55 5.98 -28.96
C SER A 1164 13.11 7.32 -29.54
N ILE A 1165 12.81 8.31 -28.70
CA ILE A 1165 12.36 9.66 -29.15
C ILE A 1165 13.58 10.54 -29.45
N LEU A 1166 14.45 10.76 -28.45
CA LEU A 1166 15.68 11.53 -28.65
C LEU A 1166 16.76 10.72 -29.38
N GLY A 1167 16.66 9.39 -29.33
CA GLY A 1167 17.49 8.48 -30.11
C GLY A 1167 18.87 8.19 -29.53
N LEU A 1168 19.13 8.54 -28.28
CA LEU A 1168 20.44 8.41 -27.63
C LEU A 1168 20.69 6.99 -27.14
N THR A 1169 21.77 6.39 -27.65
CA THR A 1169 22.34 5.15 -27.13
C THR A 1169 23.86 5.25 -27.07
N ILE A 1170 24.50 4.35 -26.32
CA ILE A 1170 25.96 4.26 -26.22
C ILE A 1170 26.37 2.86 -26.68
N ASP A 1171 27.38 2.80 -27.53
CA ASP A 1171 27.95 1.57 -28.06
C ASP A 1171 29.43 1.44 -27.69
N GLY A 1172 29.81 0.25 -27.21
CA GLY A 1172 31.16 -0.09 -26.77
C GLY A 1172 31.73 0.85 -25.69
N GLY A 1173 30.88 1.43 -24.85
CA GLY A 1173 31.29 2.29 -23.73
C GLY A 1173 31.80 3.68 -24.08
N SER A 1174 31.94 4.01 -25.37
CA SER A 1174 32.60 5.26 -25.81
C SER A 1174 32.03 5.88 -27.08
N THR A 1175 31.19 5.14 -27.83
CA THR A 1175 30.57 5.65 -29.05
C THR A 1175 29.16 6.12 -28.76
N ILE A 1176 28.91 7.42 -28.90
CA ILE A 1176 27.57 7.97 -28.86
C ILE A 1176 26.89 7.66 -30.19
N VAL A 1177 25.72 7.06 -30.13
CA VAL A 1177 24.86 6.80 -31.28
C VAL A 1177 23.58 7.60 -31.11
N LEU A 1178 23.21 8.39 -32.12
CA LEU A 1178 22.00 9.18 -32.12
C LEU A 1178 21.13 8.87 -33.34
N LYS A 1179 19.88 8.46 -33.10
CA LYS A 1179 18.84 8.26 -34.12
C LYS A 1179 17.53 8.95 -33.70
N PRO A 1180 17.41 10.27 -33.88
CA PRO A 1180 16.26 11.03 -33.39
C PRO A 1180 14.96 10.65 -34.11
N CYS A 1181 13.87 10.56 -33.35
CA CYS A 1181 12.48 10.44 -33.84
C CYS A 1181 11.66 11.58 -33.22
N ILE A 1182 12.04 12.82 -33.59
CA ILE A 1182 11.51 14.06 -33.01
C ILE A 1182 10.41 14.67 -33.89
N PRO A 1183 9.46 15.43 -33.31
CA PRO A 1183 8.47 16.15 -34.08
C PRO A 1183 9.08 17.04 -35.17
N ASP A 1184 8.39 17.14 -36.30
CA ASP A 1184 8.82 17.95 -37.44
C ASP A 1184 8.96 19.44 -37.06
N ASP A 1185 8.16 19.94 -36.12
CA ASP A 1185 8.16 21.34 -35.69
C ASP A 1185 9.26 21.72 -34.69
N TRP A 1186 10.09 20.76 -34.25
CA TRP A 1186 11.23 21.05 -33.39
C TRP A 1186 12.38 21.69 -34.16
N GLU A 1187 12.83 22.87 -33.72
CA GLU A 1187 14.02 23.52 -34.29
C GLU A 1187 15.35 22.83 -33.87
N GLY A 1188 15.31 22.05 -32.80
CA GLY A 1188 16.46 21.34 -32.24
C GLY A 1188 16.32 21.01 -30.76
N PHE A 1189 17.31 20.28 -30.23
CA PHE A 1189 17.41 19.96 -28.80
C PHE A 1189 18.87 19.73 -28.39
N THR A 1190 19.13 19.71 -27.08
CA THR A 1190 20.47 19.43 -26.53
C THR A 1190 20.41 18.29 -25.51
N ILE A 1191 21.41 17.41 -25.54
CA ILE A 1191 21.67 16.43 -24.50
C ILE A 1191 23.08 16.65 -23.94
N GLU A 1192 23.20 16.76 -22.63
CA GLU A 1192 24.47 16.81 -21.90
C GLU A 1192 24.57 15.58 -21.00
N GLY A 1193 25.73 14.90 -20.99
CA GLY A 1193 25.88 13.71 -20.17
C GLY A 1193 27.32 13.25 -20.02
N ARG A 1194 27.50 12.08 -19.40
CA ARG A 1194 28.81 11.45 -19.18
C ARG A 1194 28.82 10.05 -19.75
N LEU A 1195 29.99 9.61 -20.22
CA LEU A 1195 30.17 8.22 -20.61
C LEU A 1195 29.99 7.30 -19.39
N PRO A 1196 29.56 6.04 -19.60
CA PRO A 1196 29.27 5.11 -18.49
C PRO A 1196 30.49 4.81 -17.61
N ASN A 1197 31.69 4.89 -18.17
CA ASN A 1197 32.96 4.73 -17.44
C ASN A 1197 33.48 6.02 -16.78
N GLY A 1198 32.75 7.14 -16.91
CA GLY A 1198 33.14 8.45 -16.40
C GLY A 1198 34.33 9.11 -17.11
N ALA A 1199 34.84 8.53 -18.20
CA ALA A 1199 36.07 8.98 -18.84
C ALA A 1199 35.93 10.35 -19.52
N ALA A 1200 34.77 10.66 -20.09
CA ALA A 1200 34.49 11.92 -20.77
C ALA A 1200 33.02 12.35 -20.59
N SER A 1201 32.78 13.65 -20.74
CA SER A 1201 31.44 14.22 -20.86
C SER A 1201 31.13 14.55 -22.32
N TYR A 1202 29.87 14.56 -22.70
CA TYR A 1202 29.41 14.89 -24.04
C TYR A 1202 28.31 15.94 -24.00
N ARG A 1203 28.26 16.73 -25.07
CA ARG A 1203 27.17 17.64 -25.38
C ARG A 1203 26.73 17.41 -26.81
N VAL A 1204 25.57 16.81 -27.00
CA VAL A 1204 24.95 16.57 -28.31
C VAL A 1204 23.99 17.72 -28.60
N ILE A 1205 24.21 18.42 -29.72
CA ILE A 1205 23.37 19.51 -30.20
C ILE A 1205 22.76 19.05 -31.52
N VAL A 1206 21.44 18.91 -31.55
CA VAL A 1206 20.68 18.59 -32.75
C VAL A 1206 20.00 19.85 -33.27
N GLU A 1207 20.22 20.18 -34.54
CA GLU A 1207 19.63 21.32 -35.24
C GLU A 1207 18.78 20.80 -36.41
N ALA A 1208 17.51 21.17 -36.47
CA ALA A 1208 16.60 20.81 -37.56
C ALA A 1208 16.01 22.08 -38.23
N PRO A 1209 16.84 22.87 -38.93
CA PRO A 1209 16.42 24.14 -39.52
C PRO A 1209 15.56 23.91 -40.76
N GLY A 1210 14.23 23.94 -40.61
CA GLY A 1210 13.31 23.81 -41.75
C GLY A 1210 11.96 23.17 -41.44
N GLY A 1211 11.75 22.67 -40.22
CA GLY A 1211 10.47 22.07 -39.83
C GLY A 1211 10.21 20.68 -40.40
N PHE A 1212 11.25 19.97 -40.85
CA PHE A 1212 11.24 18.56 -41.23
C PHE A 1212 12.55 17.95 -40.71
N ALA A 1213 12.46 16.90 -39.89
CA ALA A 1213 13.60 16.30 -39.22
C ALA A 1213 13.62 14.79 -39.46
N LYS A 1214 13.73 14.38 -40.74
CA LYS A 1214 13.66 12.95 -41.12
C LYS A 1214 15.01 12.34 -41.42
N THR A 1215 15.97 13.14 -41.88
CA THR A 1215 17.27 12.64 -42.29
C THR A 1215 18.40 13.43 -41.65
N ILE A 1216 19.52 12.75 -41.37
CA ILE A 1216 20.73 13.38 -40.84
C ILE A 1216 21.59 13.85 -42.01
N ASP A 1217 21.76 15.17 -42.16
CA ASP A 1217 22.54 15.78 -43.23
C ASP A 1217 24.04 15.75 -42.95
N SER A 1218 24.42 16.02 -41.70
CA SER A 1218 25.81 16.15 -41.29
C SER A 1218 25.99 15.95 -39.80
N VAL A 1219 27.16 15.40 -39.43
CA VAL A 1219 27.57 15.18 -38.04
C VAL A 1219 28.99 15.72 -37.87
N THR A 1220 29.26 16.44 -36.78
CA THR A 1220 30.62 16.84 -36.40
C THR A 1220 30.92 16.50 -34.94
N LEU A 1221 32.15 16.08 -34.66
CA LEU A 1221 32.70 15.92 -33.31
C LEU A 1221 33.80 16.97 -33.10
N ASP A 1222 33.63 17.87 -32.14
CA ASP A 1222 34.52 19.00 -31.86
C ASP A 1222 34.85 19.82 -33.12
N GLY A 1223 33.84 20.00 -33.98
CA GLY A 1223 33.95 20.72 -35.26
C GLY A 1223 34.57 19.91 -36.42
N VAL A 1224 35.01 18.67 -36.17
CA VAL A 1224 35.53 17.77 -37.21
C VAL A 1224 34.38 16.95 -37.82
N PRO A 1225 34.17 16.99 -39.15
CA PRO A 1225 33.11 16.20 -39.80
C PRO A 1225 33.29 14.69 -39.62
N LEU A 1226 32.17 13.99 -39.36
CA LEU A 1226 32.06 12.54 -39.30
C LEU A 1226 31.14 12.02 -40.42
N GLY A 1227 31.23 10.73 -40.73
CA GLY A 1227 30.29 10.06 -41.65
C GLY A 1227 28.93 9.83 -41.01
N VAL A 1228 27.88 9.85 -41.83
CA VAL A 1228 26.52 9.42 -41.44
C VAL A 1228 26.38 7.92 -41.75
N ASP A 1229 25.93 7.12 -40.78
CA ASP A 1229 25.74 5.67 -40.93
C ASP A 1229 24.26 5.37 -41.09
N GLY A 1230 23.79 5.32 -42.35
CA GLY A 1230 22.37 5.17 -42.66
C GLY A 1230 21.54 6.32 -42.12
N ASP A 1231 20.68 6.04 -41.14
CA ASP A 1231 19.82 7.01 -40.45
C ASP A 1231 20.30 7.38 -39.04
N ALA A 1232 21.52 6.99 -38.65
CA ALA A 1232 22.10 7.26 -37.35
C ALA A 1232 23.42 8.06 -37.42
N ALA A 1233 23.61 8.96 -36.46
CA ALA A 1233 24.88 9.61 -36.19
C ALA A 1233 25.70 8.74 -35.23
N ARG A 1234 26.99 8.53 -35.51
CA ARG A 1234 27.90 7.76 -34.65
C ARG A 1234 29.16 8.58 -34.36
N ALA A 1235 29.47 8.81 -33.10
CA ALA A 1235 30.63 9.58 -32.66
C ALA A 1235 31.38 8.86 -31.53
N THR A 1236 32.56 8.32 -31.84
CA THR A 1236 33.45 7.72 -30.84
C THR A 1236 34.24 8.80 -30.12
N LEU A 1237 34.00 8.93 -28.81
CA LEU A 1237 34.66 9.93 -28.00
C LEU A 1237 36.09 9.51 -27.63
N PRO A 1238 37.04 10.44 -27.65
CA PRO A 1238 38.38 10.20 -27.12
C PRO A 1238 38.36 9.79 -25.65
N SER A 1239 39.30 8.93 -25.25
CA SER A 1239 39.51 8.57 -23.85
C SER A 1239 40.21 9.65 -23.01
N SER A 1240 40.66 10.74 -23.65
CA SER A 1240 41.20 11.91 -22.96
C SER A 1240 40.06 12.68 -22.30
N GLY A 1241 40.08 12.79 -20.97
CA GLY A 1241 39.02 13.50 -20.24
C GLY A 1241 38.75 14.91 -20.75
N GLY A 1242 37.50 15.36 -20.63
CA GLY A 1242 37.02 16.62 -21.19
C GLY A 1242 35.54 16.57 -21.50
N THR A 1243 35.00 17.64 -22.08
CA THR A 1243 33.65 17.69 -22.66
C THR A 1243 33.78 17.79 -24.17
N HIS A 1244 33.13 16.86 -24.89
CA HIS A 1244 33.12 16.82 -26.34
C HIS A 1244 31.79 17.29 -26.90
N GLU A 1245 31.82 18.15 -27.93
CA GLU A 1245 30.62 18.64 -28.61
C GLU A 1245 30.34 17.79 -29.86
N ILE A 1246 29.16 17.18 -29.92
CA ILE A 1246 28.64 16.51 -31.11
C ILE A 1246 27.54 17.40 -31.68
N ARG A 1247 27.69 17.87 -32.92
CA ARG A 1247 26.66 18.66 -33.61
C ARG A 1247 26.08 17.85 -34.76
N ILE A 1248 24.76 17.79 -34.83
CA ILE A 1248 24.00 17.04 -35.83
C ILE A 1248 23.03 18.01 -36.49
N ARG A 1249 23.02 18.02 -37.82
CA ARG A 1249 22.07 18.80 -38.61
C ARG A 1249 21.12 17.86 -39.34
N MET A 1250 19.82 18.15 -39.28
CA MET A 1250 18.75 17.36 -39.89
C MET A 1250 17.95 18.16 -40.92
N SER A 1251 17.37 17.45 -41.90
CA SER A 1251 16.40 17.97 -42.89
C SER A 1251 15.24 17.01 -43.19
#